data_AF-A0A9P9FB64-F1
#
_entry.id   AF-A0A9P9FB64-F1
#
_cell.length_a   1.000
_cell.length_b   1.000
_cell.length_c   1.000
_cell.angle_alpha   90.00
_cell.angle_beta   90.00
_cell.angle_gamma   90.00
#
_symmetry.space_group_name_H-M   'P 1'
#
loop_
_entity.id
_entity.type
_entity.pdbx_description
1 polymer ?
#
loop_
_entity_poly.entity_id
_entity_poly.type
_entity_poly.pdbx_seq_one_letter_code
_entity_poly.pdbx_strand_id
1 'polypeptide(L)'
;MQVKNILLSQLAAVGLASALPKSSPCSTTTATAAAATPSAFNILTLRSASEIHFNNFNAALGSIFLQLPDSNASCDATFDGAATFYLNDGGLYLYSNSNPPQQLYADRSGMGQGKLGYVTGAQSPPRNAELTGWGLDDAGNLNLEGAGFLACPNSIEDSWSVWVNAGVDQPAGNEGCLGFSARAVENKEPNACLYTEFSLSLGASLLLATARISAAVESQDSWEPEVCFNSCQETLSAVHFDDMQRNQSRVNQTCHSLRHLVSLYLCVQVYCSPAARAVGLESLNQTCLEYAETAIPSFELVSNYSSTDIDQIRRIERNETEAAVTFGEAVLPSAAFFGVWWDTLDSVAYVYKYHHLYGAFMIAFWTVVVAIGIANHTISAASNSKLTSRLPLKPSRLVSDYYSWLVSVITVPATFGTRCAQKIGWGTAPPRIQSITLVVFLAVNVVLSVIGYRIVPVSLYFETVELQMYRYVSDRTGIISFANFPLIWLFGMRNNVLMWLTGWDFGTYNNFHRWVARIATLQAIIHSVGYTILVLEGGWSRFGGWWAYMFWWTGEVATIAMSILIGLSFYWIRRQQYEFFLIAHIGLSIIVLVAMLGHVSIFGGTYDGLFWAPAFIWVADRVFRALRIMAFNPNFWRTWANATYNESSNIVRVNIPWGTSLYKPAPGTYYYIHVLNGPRLWESHPFTVASVLDDGQTAAKLRGEQVPLLESDNSGQCTDTVDERSVEDNSSSMTFLIRPYDGFTSRLRDVAAAGWPSKAPLRVLVDGPYGHTQPFHLFDNVVFLVGGSGIVVALSYLQVLTGAVSPKSVRIHWAVREPEFALDVLQRDIGDALGSSNLSIDIHITSYPREGSSDWPSQVNIRSGRIDAPSIIASTSEKAHGESLAVVACGPAQMADAARKTVAGMLSSGTTRVEYFEESFQW
;
A
#
# COMPACT_ATOMS: atom_id res chain seq x y z
N MET A 1 -6.92 -33.83 -18.23
CA MET A 1 -7.95 -33.38 -19.20
C MET A 1 -8.05 -31.86 -19.02
N GLN A 2 -7.28 -31.07 -19.79
CA GLN A 2 -7.75 -30.28 -20.96
C GLN A 2 -9.08 -29.57 -20.66
N VAL A 3 -9.18 -28.23 -20.65
CA VAL A 3 -9.13 -27.29 -21.80
C VAL A 3 -8.85 -25.86 -21.22
N LYS A 4 -7.78 -25.11 -21.52
CA LYS A 4 -7.39 -24.30 -22.71
C LYS A 4 -8.30 -23.10 -23.07
N ASN A 5 -7.73 -21.89 -22.89
CA ASN A 5 -7.76 -20.63 -23.69
C ASN A 5 -9.05 -20.15 -24.36
N ILE A 6 -9.26 -18.81 -24.40
CA ILE A 6 -9.37 -18.01 -25.64
C ILE A 6 -9.10 -16.52 -25.35
N LEU A 7 -8.24 -15.94 -26.20
CA LEU A 7 -7.96 -14.51 -26.42
C LEU A 7 -8.63 -14.08 -27.75
N LEU A 8 -9.00 -12.79 -27.83
CA LEU A 8 -8.95 -11.85 -28.99
C LEU A 8 -9.54 -12.22 -30.39
N SER A 9 -10.37 -11.32 -30.94
CA SER A 9 -10.37 -10.76 -32.33
C SER A 9 -11.67 -9.91 -32.53
N GLN A 10 -11.64 -8.62 -32.90
CA GLN A 10 -11.39 -7.89 -34.18
C GLN A 10 -12.54 -7.90 -35.23
N LEU A 11 -13.13 -6.69 -35.42
CA LEU A 11 -13.48 -5.93 -36.66
C LEU A 11 -14.04 -6.61 -37.94
N ALA A 12 -15.14 -6.03 -38.48
CA ALA A 12 -15.25 -5.31 -39.79
C ALA A 12 -16.56 -5.54 -40.59
N ALA A 13 -17.12 -4.45 -41.19
CA ALA A 13 -17.76 -4.32 -42.54
C ALA A 13 -18.82 -3.18 -42.54
N VAL A 14 -18.57 -1.97 -43.08
CA VAL A 14 -18.73 -1.45 -44.46
C VAL A 14 -20.16 -1.46 -45.03
N GLY A 15 -20.68 -0.27 -45.38
CA GLY A 15 -21.83 -0.05 -46.26
C GLY A 15 -21.95 1.43 -46.71
N LEU A 16 -21.96 1.67 -48.02
CA LEU A 16 -21.77 2.93 -48.75
C LEU A 16 -23.04 3.78 -49.00
N ALA A 17 -22.79 5.08 -49.27
CA ALA A 17 -23.48 6.02 -50.19
C ALA A 17 -24.88 6.53 -49.79
N SER A 18 -25.26 7.80 -49.98
CA SER A 18 -25.08 8.67 -51.15
C SER A 18 -25.39 10.15 -50.79
N ALA A 19 -25.07 11.05 -51.72
CA ALA A 19 -24.87 12.47 -51.50
C ALA A 19 -25.94 13.39 -52.15
N LEU A 20 -25.99 14.64 -51.65
CA LEU A 20 -26.39 15.92 -52.31
C LEU A 20 -27.91 16.24 -52.49
N PRO A 21 -28.31 17.50 -52.76
CA PRO A 21 -27.90 18.78 -52.15
C PRO A 21 -29.05 19.83 -51.96
N LYS A 22 -28.75 20.90 -51.19
CA LYS A 22 -29.16 22.32 -51.31
C LYS A 22 -30.55 22.70 -51.87
N SER A 23 -31.31 23.47 -51.09
CA SER A 23 -31.79 24.80 -51.54
C SER A 23 -32.24 25.69 -50.35
N SER A 24 -31.67 26.90 -50.28
CA SER A 24 -32.30 28.12 -49.79
C SER A 24 -32.88 28.87 -51.02
N PRO A 25 -33.61 30.01 -50.97
CA PRO A 25 -33.84 30.93 -49.83
C PRO A 25 -35.25 31.61 -49.80
N CYS A 26 -35.35 32.66 -48.97
CA CYS A 26 -36.15 33.90 -49.15
C CYS A 26 -37.32 34.14 -48.18
N SER A 27 -36.95 34.70 -47.02
CA SER A 27 -37.38 35.99 -46.47
C SER A 27 -38.79 36.52 -46.83
N THR A 28 -39.65 36.62 -45.81
CA THR A 28 -40.52 37.80 -45.65
C THR A 28 -40.55 38.20 -44.18
N THR A 29 -40.17 39.45 -43.97
CA THR A 29 -40.10 40.22 -42.73
C THR A 29 -41.50 40.53 -42.20
N THR A 30 -41.72 40.27 -40.92
CA THR A 30 -42.62 41.08 -40.07
C THR A 30 -41.96 41.26 -38.71
N ALA A 31 -41.43 42.46 -38.49
CA ALA A 31 -41.22 43.07 -37.17
C ALA A 31 -42.55 43.07 -36.40
N THR A 32 -42.68 42.99 -35.07
CA THR A 32 -41.74 43.09 -33.95
C THR A 32 -42.57 42.75 -32.71
N ALA A 33 -42.04 41.98 -31.77
CA ALA A 33 -42.33 42.12 -30.35
C ALA A 33 -41.13 41.51 -29.61
N ALA A 34 -40.20 42.36 -29.17
CA ALA A 34 -39.12 41.92 -28.29
C ALA A 34 -39.73 41.44 -26.97
N ALA A 35 -39.76 40.12 -26.78
CA ALA A 35 -40.08 39.53 -25.49
C ALA A 35 -38.93 39.84 -24.52
N ALA A 36 -39.27 40.45 -23.40
CA ALA A 36 -38.32 40.73 -22.33
C ALA A 36 -37.67 39.41 -21.87
N THR A 37 -36.33 39.39 -21.80
CA THR A 37 -35.56 38.24 -21.32
C THR A 37 -35.95 37.96 -19.85
N PRO A 38 -36.35 36.73 -19.49
CA PRO A 38 -36.69 36.40 -18.11
C PRO A 38 -35.46 36.53 -17.19
N SER A 39 -35.65 37.06 -15.98
CA SER A 39 -34.56 37.32 -15.01
C SER A 39 -33.91 36.04 -14.47
N ALA A 40 -34.66 34.94 -14.41
CA ALA A 40 -34.18 33.58 -14.12
C ALA A 40 -35.14 32.54 -14.73
N PHE A 41 -34.63 31.40 -15.19
CA PHE A 41 -35.43 30.36 -15.83
C PHE A 41 -34.84 28.96 -15.60
N ASN A 42 -35.69 27.94 -15.65
CA ASN A 42 -35.26 26.54 -15.81
C ASN A 42 -35.26 26.17 -17.29
N ILE A 43 -34.51 25.13 -17.65
CA ILE A 43 -34.41 24.65 -19.03
C ILE A 43 -35.05 23.27 -19.12
N LEU A 44 -36.11 23.16 -19.93
CA LEU A 44 -36.92 21.97 -20.12
C LEU A 44 -36.67 21.36 -21.50
N THR A 45 -36.54 20.05 -21.57
CA THR A 45 -36.27 19.33 -22.82
C THR A 45 -37.53 19.02 -23.62
N LEU A 46 -37.57 19.43 -24.89
CA LEU A 46 -38.65 19.16 -25.83
C LEU A 46 -38.20 18.16 -26.89
N ARG A 47 -38.66 16.92 -26.74
CA ARG A 47 -38.45 15.83 -27.71
C ARG A 47 -39.52 14.75 -27.55
N SER A 48 -40.62 14.90 -28.26
CA SER A 48 -41.76 13.98 -28.18
C SER A 48 -41.35 12.52 -28.44
N ALA A 49 -42.04 11.59 -27.77
CA ALA A 49 -41.80 10.15 -27.86
C ALA A 49 -40.37 9.70 -27.48
N SER A 50 -39.75 10.37 -26.50
CA SER A 50 -38.48 9.94 -25.91
C SER A 50 -38.48 10.12 -24.39
N GLU A 51 -37.66 9.32 -23.69
CA GLU A 51 -37.56 9.32 -22.23
C GLU A 51 -37.08 10.66 -21.68
N ILE A 52 -36.32 11.41 -22.48
CA ILE A 52 -35.82 12.72 -22.10
C ILE A 52 -36.86 13.84 -22.26
N HIS A 53 -38.11 13.57 -22.64
CA HIS A 53 -39.10 14.64 -22.82
C HIS A 53 -39.58 15.20 -21.48
N PHE A 54 -39.57 16.52 -21.33
CA PHE A 54 -39.97 17.25 -20.12
C PHE A 54 -39.04 17.02 -18.90
N ASN A 55 -37.78 16.67 -19.14
CA ASN A 55 -36.76 16.68 -18.11
C ASN A 55 -36.10 18.06 -18.01
N ASN A 56 -35.77 18.46 -16.78
CA ASN A 56 -35.04 19.70 -16.54
C ASN A 56 -33.53 19.47 -16.65
N PHE A 57 -32.81 20.52 -17.01
CA PHE A 57 -31.35 20.55 -16.91
C PHE A 57 -30.94 20.53 -15.44
N ASN A 58 -29.97 19.69 -15.13
CA ASN A 58 -29.28 19.61 -13.85
C ASN A 58 -27.77 19.86 -14.08
N ALA A 59 -27.06 20.35 -13.06
CA ALA A 59 -25.63 20.61 -13.11
C ALA A 59 -24.92 19.82 -12.01
N ALA A 60 -23.82 19.14 -12.34
CA ALA A 60 -22.96 18.47 -11.38
C ALA A 60 -21.57 18.26 -12.00
N LEU A 61 -20.53 18.19 -11.16
CA LEU A 61 -19.17 17.80 -11.60
C LEU A 61 -18.65 18.60 -12.82
N GLY A 62 -19.02 19.87 -12.96
CA GLY A 62 -18.63 20.73 -14.09
C GLY A 62 -19.34 20.44 -15.42
N SER A 63 -20.41 19.63 -15.43
CA SER A 63 -21.17 19.23 -16.63
C SER A 63 -22.69 19.38 -16.42
N ILE A 64 -23.46 19.29 -17.50
CA ILE A 64 -24.92 19.41 -17.51
C ILE A 64 -25.56 18.05 -17.84
N PHE A 65 -26.59 17.68 -17.08
CA PHE A 65 -27.26 16.38 -17.15
C PHE A 65 -28.78 16.50 -17.21
N LEU A 66 -29.45 15.42 -17.62
CA LEU A 66 -30.89 15.21 -17.47
C LEU A 66 -31.13 13.91 -16.69
N GLN A 67 -32.20 13.85 -15.89
CA GLN A 67 -32.54 12.67 -15.07
C GLN A 67 -31.44 12.29 -14.05
N LEU A 68 -30.64 13.26 -13.60
CA LEU A 68 -29.68 13.02 -12.53
C LEU A 68 -30.42 12.94 -11.17
N PRO A 69 -30.34 11.80 -10.44
CA PRO A 69 -31.07 11.61 -9.18
C PRO A 69 -30.67 12.58 -8.07
N ASP A 70 -29.37 12.88 -7.94
CA ASP A 70 -28.84 13.84 -6.96
C ASP A 70 -27.72 14.69 -7.59
N SER A 71 -27.80 16.01 -7.41
CA SER A 71 -26.77 16.95 -7.89
C SER A 71 -25.65 17.18 -6.85
N ASN A 72 -25.88 16.78 -5.59
CA ASN A 72 -25.05 17.06 -4.42
C ASN A 72 -24.66 18.55 -4.32
N ALA A 73 -25.54 19.43 -4.82
CA ALA A 73 -25.37 20.87 -4.83
C ALA A 73 -25.76 21.47 -3.48
N SER A 74 -25.05 22.52 -3.06
CA SER A 74 -25.43 23.27 -1.86
C SER A 74 -26.39 24.39 -2.27
N CYS A 75 -27.68 24.21 -1.98
CA CYS A 75 -28.74 25.13 -2.35
C CYS A 75 -29.37 25.84 -1.14
N ASP A 76 -29.88 27.06 -1.35
CA ASP A 76 -30.56 27.84 -0.31
C ASP A 76 -31.90 27.19 0.12
N ALA A 77 -32.58 26.50 -0.80
CA ALA A 77 -33.76 25.68 -0.55
C ALA A 77 -33.57 24.23 -1.02
N THR A 78 -34.47 23.33 -0.62
CA THR A 78 -34.47 21.92 -1.06
C THR A 78 -34.39 21.81 -2.58
N PHE A 79 -33.40 21.09 -3.07
CA PHE A 79 -33.19 20.89 -4.50
C PHE A 79 -34.25 19.94 -5.08
N ASP A 80 -34.90 20.36 -6.16
CA ASP A 80 -36.03 19.67 -6.80
C ASP A 80 -35.64 18.95 -8.10
N GLY A 81 -34.35 18.81 -8.37
CA GLY A 81 -33.83 18.18 -9.59
C GLY A 81 -33.63 19.15 -10.77
N ALA A 82 -33.93 20.44 -10.62
CA ALA A 82 -33.78 21.44 -11.68
C ALA A 82 -32.76 22.53 -11.33
N ALA A 83 -31.75 22.73 -12.18
CA ALA A 83 -30.86 23.88 -12.09
C ALA A 83 -31.56 25.14 -12.63
N THR A 84 -31.29 26.28 -11.99
CA THR A 84 -31.83 27.59 -12.39
C THR A 84 -30.74 28.39 -13.11
N PHE A 85 -31.10 29.05 -14.21
CA PHE A 85 -30.18 29.74 -15.11
C PHE A 85 -30.61 31.19 -15.35
N TYR A 86 -29.66 32.04 -15.75
CA TYR A 86 -29.94 33.37 -16.28
C TYR A 86 -28.96 33.73 -17.40
N LEU A 87 -29.40 34.64 -18.27
CA LEU A 87 -28.58 35.19 -19.36
C LEU A 87 -28.07 36.58 -18.97
N ASN A 88 -26.79 36.84 -19.22
CA ASN A 88 -26.20 38.16 -19.04
C ASN A 88 -25.12 38.39 -20.10
N ASP A 89 -25.21 39.50 -20.85
CA ASP A 89 -24.25 39.88 -21.91
C ASP A 89 -23.85 38.75 -22.88
N GLY A 90 -24.81 37.89 -23.25
CA GLY A 90 -24.61 36.75 -24.14
C GLY A 90 -23.93 35.53 -23.50
N GLY A 91 -23.61 35.59 -22.20
CA GLY A 91 -23.20 34.45 -21.38
C GLY A 91 -24.39 33.78 -20.69
N LEU A 92 -24.26 32.48 -20.41
CA LEU A 92 -25.24 31.69 -19.66
C LEU A 92 -24.64 31.30 -18.31
N TYR A 93 -25.38 31.55 -17.23
CA TYR A 93 -24.90 31.40 -15.86
C TYR A 93 -25.83 30.55 -15.02
N LEU A 94 -25.27 29.82 -14.06
CA LEU A 94 -26.03 29.13 -13.02
C LEU A 94 -26.39 30.14 -11.93
N TYR A 95 -27.67 30.14 -11.53
CA TYR A 95 -28.18 31.00 -10.48
C TYR A 95 -27.60 30.57 -9.13
N SER A 96 -26.71 31.37 -8.59
CA SER A 96 -25.94 31.04 -7.38
C SER A 96 -25.44 32.30 -6.69
N ASN A 97 -25.21 32.22 -5.37
CA ASN A 97 -24.63 33.31 -4.58
C ASN A 97 -23.09 33.38 -4.68
N SER A 98 -22.47 32.68 -5.64
CA SER A 98 -21.01 32.63 -5.77
C SER A 98 -20.45 33.92 -6.38
N ASN A 99 -19.27 34.34 -5.91
CA ASN A 99 -18.51 35.44 -6.50
C ASN A 99 -17.05 34.99 -6.69
N PRO A 100 -16.57 34.75 -7.92
CA PRO A 100 -17.26 34.95 -9.22
C PRO A 100 -18.44 33.99 -9.49
N PRO A 101 -19.36 34.36 -10.41
CA PRO A 101 -20.53 33.53 -10.75
C PRO A 101 -20.13 32.28 -11.55
N GLN A 102 -20.89 31.20 -11.39
CA GLN A 102 -20.71 29.96 -12.15
C GLN A 102 -21.22 30.13 -13.60
N GLN A 103 -20.33 30.01 -14.60
CA GLN A 103 -20.62 30.32 -16.00
C GLN A 103 -20.52 29.08 -16.89
N LEU A 104 -21.49 28.88 -17.80
CA LEU A 104 -21.47 27.79 -18.78
C LEU A 104 -20.51 28.08 -19.93
N TYR A 105 -19.90 27.02 -20.46
CA TYR A 105 -19.09 27.03 -21.67
C TYR A 105 -19.44 25.85 -22.59
N ALA A 106 -19.23 26.04 -23.88
CA ALA A 106 -19.24 24.95 -24.86
C ALA A 106 -17.89 24.83 -25.56
N ASP A 107 -17.40 23.62 -25.82
CA ASP A 107 -16.23 23.39 -26.68
C ASP A 107 -16.68 22.68 -27.96
N ARG A 108 -17.01 23.46 -28.99
CA ARG A 108 -17.40 22.96 -30.32
C ARG A 108 -16.20 22.67 -31.23
N SER A 109 -14.96 22.69 -30.71
CA SER A 109 -13.78 22.33 -31.50
C SER A 109 -13.78 20.84 -31.87
N GLY A 110 -12.98 20.44 -32.86
CA GLY A 110 -12.87 19.03 -33.25
C GLY A 110 -12.42 18.09 -32.11
N MET A 111 -11.73 18.62 -31.08
CA MET A 111 -11.38 17.86 -29.88
C MET A 111 -12.49 17.88 -28.81
N GLY A 112 -13.23 18.99 -28.69
CA GLY A 112 -14.31 19.14 -27.72
C GLY A 112 -15.63 18.50 -28.14
N GLN A 113 -15.87 18.37 -29.45
CA GLN A 113 -17.03 17.71 -30.06
C GLN A 113 -18.39 18.21 -29.55
N GLY A 114 -18.47 19.44 -29.04
CA GLY A 114 -19.69 20.01 -28.48
C GLY A 114 -19.84 19.87 -26.97
N LYS A 115 -18.75 19.59 -26.23
CA LYS A 115 -18.78 19.44 -24.77
C LYS A 115 -19.39 20.68 -24.10
N LEU A 116 -20.46 20.48 -23.34
CA LEU A 116 -21.11 21.50 -22.52
C LEU A 116 -20.70 21.33 -21.06
N GLY A 117 -20.19 22.38 -20.45
CA GLY A 117 -19.84 22.40 -19.02
C GLY A 117 -20.02 23.77 -18.41
N TYR A 118 -19.57 23.92 -17.16
CA TYR A 118 -19.49 25.23 -16.51
C TYR A 118 -18.13 25.40 -15.82
N VAL A 119 -17.82 26.64 -15.46
CA VAL A 119 -16.67 27.05 -14.63
C VAL A 119 -17.16 27.72 -13.36
N THR A 120 -16.54 27.42 -12.22
CA THR A 120 -16.81 28.05 -10.91
C THR A 120 -16.11 29.41 -10.72
N GLY A 121 -15.42 29.91 -11.75
CA GLY A 121 -14.71 31.19 -11.79
C GLY A 121 -13.37 31.24 -11.01
N ALA A 122 -13.04 30.23 -10.20
CA ALA A 122 -11.70 30.06 -9.62
C ALA A 122 -10.64 29.51 -10.62
N GLN A 123 -11.09 29.02 -11.77
CA GLN A 123 -10.25 28.40 -12.80
C GLN A 123 -10.44 29.09 -14.15
N SER A 124 -9.39 29.06 -14.99
CA SER A 124 -9.50 29.51 -16.37
C SER A 124 -10.32 28.50 -17.20
N PRO A 125 -11.22 28.96 -18.07
CA PRO A 125 -12.01 28.10 -18.94
C PRO A 125 -11.10 27.30 -19.90
N PRO A 126 -11.54 26.14 -20.41
CA PRO A 126 -10.77 25.35 -21.37
C PRO A 126 -10.31 26.18 -22.58
N ARG A 127 -9.17 25.79 -23.17
CA ARG A 127 -8.52 26.58 -24.24
C ARG A 127 -9.42 26.95 -25.43
N ASN A 128 -10.38 26.09 -25.77
CA ASN A 128 -11.32 26.27 -26.88
C ASN A 128 -12.76 26.52 -26.41
N ALA A 129 -12.94 26.96 -25.16
CA ALA A 129 -14.25 27.21 -24.59
C ALA A 129 -14.90 28.48 -25.15
N GLU A 130 -16.12 28.33 -25.64
CA GLU A 130 -17.03 29.41 -26.03
C GLU A 130 -17.92 29.75 -24.83
N LEU A 131 -17.74 30.95 -24.28
CA LEU A 131 -18.44 31.43 -23.06
C LEU A 131 -19.61 32.37 -23.37
N THR A 132 -19.67 32.88 -24.60
CA THR A 132 -20.62 33.88 -25.08
C THR A 132 -21.29 33.40 -26.38
N GLY A 133 -22.44 33.98 -26.72
CA GLY A 133 -23.25 33.58 -27.88
C GLY A 133 -24.52 32.81 -27.50
N TRP A 134 -24.79 32.67 -26.20
CA TRP A 134 -26.01 32.08 -25.67
C TRP A 134 -27.18 33.05 -25.86
N GLY A 135 -28.30 32.53 -26.36
CA GLY A 135 -29.52 33.31 -26.56
C GLY A 135 -30.76 32.44 -26.62
N LEU A 136 -31.92 33.09 -26.52
CA LEU A 136 -33.22 32.46 -26.77
C LEU A 136 -33.67 32.80 -28.19
N ASP A 137 -34.20 31.81 -28.92
CA ASP A 137 -34.84 32.04 -30.21
C ASP A 137 -36.25 32.65 -30.06
N ASP A 138 -36.91 32.98 -31.18
CA ASP A 138 -38.28 33.52 -31.19
C ASP A 138 -39.32 32.57 -30.55
N ALA A 139 -38.97 31.27 -30.48
CA ALA A 139 -39.75 30.24 -29.82
C ALA A 139 -39.27 29.99 -28.38
N GLY A 140 -38.51 30.90 -27.76
CA GLY A 140 -38.07 30.79 -26.37
C GLY A 140 -37.16 29.59 -26.07
N ASN A 141 -36.54 28.98 -27.07
CA ASN A 141 -35.58 27.90 -26.88
C ASN A 141 -34.16 28.45 -26.78
N LEU A 142 -33.43 27.96 -25.79
CA LEU A 142 -32.01 28.22 -25.64
C LEU A 142 -31.25 27.63 -26.83
N ASN A 143 -30.28 28.38 -27.33
CA ASN A 143 -29.32 27.94 -28.32
C ASN A 143 -27.99 28.70 -28.14
N LEU A 144 -26.93 28.14 -28.72
CA LEU A 144 -25.63 28.80 -28.82
C LEU A 144 -25.37 29.13 -30.30
N GLU A 145 -25.57 30.40 -30.67
CA GLU A 145 -25.48 30.87 -32.06
C GLU A 145 -26.27 29.99 -33.07
N GLY A 146 -27.48 29.56 -32.69
CA GLY A 146 -28.34 28.69 -33.50
C GLY A 146 -28.03 27.19 -33.42
N ALA A 147 -27.00 26.77 -32.66
CA ALA A 147 -26.75 25.35 -32.40
C ALA A 147 -27.74 24.80 -31.35
N GLY A 148 -28.37 23.67 -31.68
CA GLY A 148 -29.23 22.91 -30.76
C GLY A 148 -28.43 22.00 -29.82
N PHE A 149 -29.11 21.07 -29.13
CA PHE A 149 -28.49 20.17 -28.15
C PHE A 149 -28.65 18.69 -28.50
N LEU A 150 -27.74 17.88 -27.98
CA LEU A 150 -27.76 16.42 -28.01
C LEU A 150 -27.74 15.91 -26.56
N ALA A 151 -28.62 14.96 -26.24
CA ALA A 151 -28.58 14.23 -24.97
C ALA A 151 -28.07 12.81 -25.23
N CYS A 152 -27.00 12.40 -24.56
CA CYS A 152 -26.40 11.08 -24.71
C CYS A 152 -26.64 10.21 -23.46
N PRO A 153 -27.16 8.97 -23.61
CA PRO A 153 -27.53 8.09 -22.50
C PRO A 153 -26.31 7.48 -21.80
N ASN A 154 -26.53 6.74 -20.71
CA ASN A 154 -25.53 6.00 -19.95
C ASN A 154 -24.39 6.88 -19.39
N SER A 155 -24.76 8.06 -18.87
CA SER A 155 -23.82 8.93 -18.16
C SER A 155 -23.71 8.56 -16.68
N ILE A 156 -23.29 9.48 -15.82
CA ILE A 156 -23.22 9.23 -14.36
C ILE A 156 -24.60 8.90 -13.81
N GLU A 157 -24.71 7.91 -12.90
CA GLU A 157 -25.98 7.54 -12.25
C GLU A 157 -27.14 7.31 -13.23
N ASP A 158 -26.86 6.66 -14.37
CA ASP A 158 -27.81 6.39 -15.47
C ASP A 158 -28.49 7.65 -16.05
N SER A 159 -27.92 8.83 -15.80
CA SER A 159 -28.39 10.10 -16.34
C SER A 159 -28.00 10.29 -17.81
N TRP A 160 -28.55 11.32 -18.44
CA TRP A 160 -28.20 11.73 -19.79
C TRP A 160 -27.25 12.93 -19.76
N SER A 161 -26.11 12.83 -20.43
CA SER A 161 -25.20 13.97 -20.59
C SER A 161 -25.67 14.90 -21.71
N VAL A 162 -25.62 16.21 -21.46
CA VAL A 162 -26.04 17.22 -22.44
C VAL A 162 -24.82 17.79 -23.18
N TRP A 163 -24.92 17.90 -24.50
CA TRP A 163 -23.90 18.41 -25.40
C TRP A 163 -24.51 19.45 -26.33
N VAL A 164 -23.70 20.44 -26.75
CA VAL A 164 -24.07 21.34 -27.84
C VAL A 164 -23.83 20.64 -29.17
N ASN A 165 -24.79 20.67 -30.08
CA ASN A 165 -24.66 20.03 -31.38
C ASN A 165 -23.59 20.74 -32.23
N ALA A 166 -22.42 20.11 -32.36
CA ALA A 166 -21.30 20.58 -33.18
C ALA A 166 -21.23 19.88 -34.56
N GLY A 167 -22.30 19.22 -35.01
CA GLY A 167 -22.32 18.42 -36.23
C GLY A 167 -21.67 17.05 -36.07
N VAL A 168 -21.56 16.54 -34.84
CA VAL A 168 -21.03 15.21 -34.49
C VAL A 168 -22.16 14.42 -33.85
N ASP A 169 -22.62 13.35 -34.50
CA ASP A 169 -23.76 12.54 -34.03
C ASP A 169 -23.43 11.71 -32.78
N GLN A 170 -22.16 11.42 -32.55
CA GLN A 170 -21.65 10.60 -31.44
C GLN A 170 -20.51 11.31 -30.69
N PRO A 171 -20.80 12.40 -29.97
CA PRO A 171 -19.77 13.16 -29.26
C PRO A 171 -19.09 12.29 -28.20
N ALA A 172 -17.77 12.35 -28.15
CA ALA A 172 -16.89 11.53 -27.31
C ALA A 172 -17.09 10.01 -27.47
N GLY A 173 -17.64 9.56 -28.61
CA GLY A 173 -17.94 8.15 -28.86
C GLY A 173 -19.21 7.63 -28.18
N ASN A 174 -20.06 8.53 -27.66
CA ASN A 174 -21.34 8.14 -27.10
C ASN A 174 -22.30 7.69 -28.20
N GLU A 175 -22.92 6.51 -28.03
CA GLU A 175 -23.93 5.98 -28.93
C GLU A 175 -25.35 6.30 -28.44
N GLY A 176 -26.32 6.34 -29.34
CA GLY A 176 -27.73 6.55 -28.99
C GLY A 176 -28.10 7.99 -28.59
N CYS A 177 -27.28 8.98 -28.94
CA CYS A 177 -27.56 10.38 -28.63
C CYS A 177 -28.80 10.92 -29.36
N LEU A 178 -29.55 11.77 -28.65
CA LEU A 178 -30.87 12.25 -29.03
C LEU A 178 -30.85 13.77 -29.14
N GLY A 179 -31.03 14.31 -30.35
CA GLY A 179 -31.13 15.75 -30.56
C GLY A 179 -32.46 16.32 -30.04
N PHE A 180 -32.43 17.41 -29.28
CA PHE A 180 -33.63 17.98 -28.63
C PHE A 180 -33.62 19.52 -28.64
N SER A 181 -34.79 20.12 -28.42
CA SER A 181 -34.95 21.58 -28.22
C SER A 181 -35.00 21.89 -26.72
N ALA A 182 -34.22 22.87 -26.27
CA ALA A 182 -34.11 23.25 -24.86
C ALA A 182 -34.96 24.49 -24.57
N ARG A 183 -36.19 24.31 -24.07
CA ARG A 183 -37.12 25.42 -23.81
C ARG A 183 -36.80 26.11 -22.50
N ALA A 184 -36.62 27.43 -22.53
CA ALA A 184 -36.54 28.22 -21.31
C ALA A 184 -37.94 28.43 -20.74
N VAL A 185 -38.12 28.11 -19.46
CA VAL A 185 -39.35 28.28 -18.70
C VAL A 185 -39.06 29.22 -17.53
N GLU A 186 -39.75 30.36 -17.49
CA GLU A 186 -39.59 31.36 -16.44
C GLU A 186 -39.75 30.75 -15.05
N ASN A 187 -38.78 30.99 -14.17
CA ASN A 187 -38.83 30.58 -12.77
C ASN A 187 -39.06 31.81 -11.88
N LYS A 188 -40.23 31.86 -11.24
CA LYS A 188 -40.63 32.97 -10.36
C LYS A 188 -40.02 32.91 -8.96
N GLU A 189 -39.52 31.75 -8.55
CA GLU A 189 -38.90 31.48 -7.25
C GLU A 189 -37.55 30.78 -7.46
N PRO A 190 -36.53 31.49 -7.96
CA PRO A 190 -35.26 30.88 -8.32
C PRO A 190 -34.49 30.41 -7.07
N ASN A 191 -34.04 29.15 -7.07
CA ASN A 191 -33.20 28.58 -6.02
C ASN A 191 -31.72 28.79 -6.35
N ALA A 192 -30.97 29.42 -5.44
CA ALA A 192 -29.54 29.63 -5.61
C ALA A 192 -28.76 28.38 -5.16
N CYS A 193 -27.97 27.81 -6.07
CA CYS A 193 -27.25 26.56 -5.84
C CYS A 193 -25.76 26.67 -6.21
N LEU A 194 -24.88 26.21 -5.32
CA LEU A 194 -23.46 26.05 -5.58
C LEU A 194 -23.19 24.62 -6.08
N TYR A 195 -22.67 24.51 -7.30
CA TYR A 195 -22.35 23.23 -7.93
C TYR A 195 -20.83 23.02 -7.95
N THR A 196 -20.38 21.79 -7.72
CA THR A 196 -18.95 21.48 -7.60
C THR A 196 -18.32 21.13 -8.96
N GLU A 197 -17.08 21.54 -9.17
CA GLU A 197 -16.23 21.06 -10.27
C GLU A 197 -15.14 20.14 -9.72
N PHE A 198 -14.79 19.10 -10.47
CA PHE A 198 -13.91 18.00 -10.05
C PHE A 198 -12.55 18.50 -9.49
N SER A 199 -12.24 18.20 -8.23
CA SER A 199 -10.89 18.38 -7.68
C SER A 199 -10.01 17.16 -8.00
N LEU A 200 -9.00 17.35 -8.85
CA LEU A 200 -7.88 16.42 -9.00
C LEU A 200 -7.09 16.36 -7.68
N SER A 201 -7.45 15.41 -6.82
CA SER A 201 -6.51 14.86 -5.84
C SER A 201 -6.40 13.36 -6.09
N LEU A 202 -5.17 12.88 -6.28
CA LEU A 202 -4.86 11.45 -6.39
C LEU A 202 -5.27 10.62 -5.14
N GLY A 203 -5.86 11.24 -4.11
CA GLY A 203 -6.52 10.53 -3.01
C GLY A 203 -7.97 10.15 -3.29
N ALA A 204 -8.68 10.92 -4.12
CA ALA A 204 -10.09 10.71 -4.42
C ALA A 204 -10.34 9.53 -5.37
N SER A 205 -9.41 9.19 -6.25
CA SER A 205 -9.54 8.01 -7.12
C SER A 205 -9.43 6.70 -6.36
N LEU A 206 -8.73 6.68 -5.23
CA LEU A 206 -8.68 5.52 -4.36
C LEU A 206 -9.95 5.42 -3.50
N LEU A 207 -10.47 6.56 -3.05
CA LEU A 207 -11.76 6.69 -2.36
C LEU A 207 -12.96 6.33 -3.25
N LEU A 208 -12.98 6.78 -4.51
CA LEU A 208 -13.99 6.46 -5.51
C LEU A 208 -13.81 5.04 -6.06
N ALA A 209 -12.59 4.51 -6.15
CA ALA A 209 -12.39 3.09 -6.46
C ALA A 209 -12.85 2.20 -5.30
N THR A 210 -12.60 2.57 -4.03
CA THR A 210 -13.14 1.82 -2.89
C THR A 210 -14.65 2.00 -2.77
N ALA A 211 -15.19 3.19 -3.03
CA ALA A 211 -16.64 3.43 -3.02
C ALA A 211 -17.35 2.76 -4.21
N ARG A 212 -16.71 2.68 -5.40
CA ARG A 212 -17.22 1.90 -6.53
C ARG A 212 -17.05 0.39 -6.37
N ILE A 213 -16.03 -0.07 -5.64
CA ILE A 213 -15.96 -1.48 -5.21
C ILE A 213 -17.06 -1.76 -4.19
N SER A 214 -17.34 -0.87 -3.25
CA SER A 214 -18.50 -0.99 -2.34
C SER A 214 -19.83 -0.96 -3.12
N ALA A 215 -20.02 -0.03 -4.06
CA ALA A 215 -21.25 0.07 -4.86
C ALA A 215 -21.42 -1.09 -5.87
N ALA A 216 -20.33 -1.58 -6.49
CA ALA A 216 -20.39 -2.75 -7.36
C ALA A 216 -20.68 -4.05 -6.56
N VAL A 217 -20.22 -4.13 -5.31
CA VAL A 217 -20.57 -5.21 -4.38
C VAL A 217 -22.00 -5.07 -3.84
N GLU A 218 -22.54 -3.85 -3.74
CA GLU A 218 -23.92 -3.55 -3.33
C GLU A 218 -24.97 -4.02 -4.36
N SER A 219 -24.61 -4.08 -5.65
CA SER A 219 -25.51 -4.59 -6.70
C SER A 219 -25.76 -6.11 -6.67
N GLN A 220 -25.21 -6.82 -5.67
CA GLN A 220 -25.28 -8.27 -5.52
C GLN A 220 -25.39 -8.68 -4.03
N ASP A 221 -26.23 -8.00 -3.25
CA ASP A 221 -26.45 -8.36 -1.84
C ASP A 221 -27.34 -9.62 -1.72
N SER A 222 -26.68 -10.77 -1.63
CA SER A 222 -27.25 -12.12 -1.68
C SER A 222 -27.96 -12.60 -0.41
N TRP A 223 -28.11 -11.76 0.62
CA TRP A 223 -28.72 -12.14 1.92
C TRP A 223 -30.12 -11.58 2.16
N GLU A 224 -30.68 -10.79 1.24
CA GLU A 224 -32.08 -10.36 1.32
C GLU A 224 -33.05 -11.54 1.56
N PRO A 225 -32.84 -12.74 0.94
CA PRO A 225 -33.59 -13.95 1.27
C PRO A 225 -33.57 -14.36 2.75
N GLU A 226 -32.40 -14.29 3.37
CA GLU A 226 -32.15 -14.74 4.74
C GLU A 226 -32.63 -13.70 5.77
N VAL A 227 -32.39 -12.41 5.50
CA VAL A 227 -32.86 -11.31 6.33
C VAL A 227 -34.38 -11.33 6.45
N CYS A 228 -35.11 -11.49 5.34
CA CYS A 228 -36.58 -11.51 5.38
C CYS A 228 -37.13 -12.60 6.29
N PHE A 229 -36.65 -13.84 6.08
CA PHE A 229 -37.11 -14.98 6.83
C PHE A 229 -36.77 -14.84 8.31
N ASN A 230 -35.54 -14.42 8.62
CA ASN A 230 -35.09 -14.21 10.00
C ASN A 230 -35.87 -13.08 10.67
N SER A 231 -36.26 -12.01 9.97
CA SER A 231 -37.14 -10.97 10.53
C SER A 231 -38.50 -11.54 10.95
N CYS A 232 -39.10 -12.41 10.14
CA CYS A 232 -40.33 -13.11 10.52
C CYS A 232 -40.13 -14.08 11.69
N GLN A 233 -38.98 -14.75 11.78
CA GLN A 233 -38.67 -15.63 12.90
C GLN A 233 -38.44 -14.86 14.20
N GLU A 234 -37.69 -13.76 14.16
CA GLU A 234 -37.37 -12.95 15.32
C GLU A 234 -38.57 -12.15 15.85
N THR A 235 -39.43 -11.62 14.97
CA THR A 235 -40.71 -11.00 15.37
C THR A 235 -41.59 -11.96 16.17
N LEU A 236 -41.59 -13.25 15.82
CA LEU A 236 -42.39 -14.28 16.49
C LEU A 236 -41.67 -14.96 17.66
N SER A 237 -40.37 -14.70 17.85
CA SER A 237 -39.56 -15.40 18.85
C SER A 237 -39.95 -15.15 20.29
N ALA A 238 -40.47 -13.95 20.58
CA ALA A 238 -40.96 -13.56 21.89
C ALA A 238 -42.44 -13.93 22.11
N VAL A 239 -43.12 -14.42 21.07
CA VAL A 239 -44.54 -14.76 21.10
C VAL A 239 -44.73 -16.15 21.69
N HIS A 240 -45.56 -16.24 22.74
CA HIS A 240 -45.90 -17.51 23.35
C HIS A 240 -47.30 -17.96 22.95
N PHE A 241 -47.41 -19.16 22.38
CA PHE A 241 -48.67 -19.81 22.03
C PHE A 241 -49.07 -20.85 23.09
N ASP A 242 -50.37 -21.01 23.30
CA ASP A 242 -50.95 -21.94 24.29
C ASP A 242 -50.82 -23.43 23.91
N ASP A 243 -50.35 -23.78 22.71
CA ASP A 243 -50.04 -25.17 22.33
C ASP A 243 -48.69 -25.66 22.85
N MET A 244 -47.87 -24.79 23.46
CA MET A 244 -46.58 -25.16 24.04
C MET A 244 -46.42 -24.64 25.47
N GLN A 245 -45.60 -25.32 26.27
CA GLN A 245 -45.28 -24.85 27.62
C GLN A 245 -44.14 -23.82 27.58
N ARG A 246 -44.20 -22.77 28.41
CA ARG A 246 -43.17 -21.70 28.47
C ARG A 246 -41.76 -22.18 28.83
N ASN A 247 -41.64 -23.33 29.49
CA ASN A 247 -40.36 -23.91 29.93
C ASN A 247 -39.64 -24.73 28.84
N GLN A 248 -40.25 -24.90 27.67
CA GLN A 248 -39.65 -25.62 26.54
C GLN A 248 -38.53 -24.79 25.90
N SER A 249 -37.56 -25.45 25.28
CA SER A 249 -36.50 -24.77 24.52
C SER A 249 -37.10 -23.95 23.38
N ARG A 250 -36.44 -22.87 22.97
CA ARG A 250 -36.87 -22.02 21.84
C ARG A 250 -37.00 -22.83 20.54
N VAL A 251 -36.11 -23.79 20.32
CA VAL A 251 -36.17 -24.72 19.19
C VAL A 251 -37.44 -25.56 19.24
N ASN A 252 -37.78 -26.15 20.40
CA ASN A 252 -39.00 -26.94 20.53
C ASN A 252 -40.26 -26.08 20.32
N GLN A 253 -40.27 -24.86 20.86
CA GLN A 253 -41.38 -23.93 20.64
C GLN A 253 -41.55 -23.58 19.15
N THR A 254 -40.45 -23.42 18.42
CA THR A 254 -40.45 -23.09 16.99
C THR A 254 -40.87 -24.28 16.12
N CYS A 255 -40.37 -25.48 16.43
CA CYS A 255 -40.53 -26.67 15.58
C CYS A 255 -41.79 -27.49 15.87
N HIS A 256 -42.34 -27.45 17.09
CA HIS A 256 -43.51 -28.25 17.48
C HIS A 256 -44.82 -27.45 17.62
N SER A 257 -44.76 -26.13 17.86
CA SER A 257 -45.99 -25.31 17.92
C SER A 257 -46.57 -25.15 16.52
N LEU A 258 -47.75 -25.74 16.30
CA LEU A 258 -48.46 -25.57 15.04
C LEU A 258 -48.86 -24.10 14.84
N ARG A 259 -49.23 -23.41 15.93
CA ARG A 259 -49.60 -21.99 15.87
C ARG A 259 -48.42 -21.09 15.53
N HIS A 260 -47.22 -21.39 16.06
CA HIS A 260 -46.01 -20.68 15.68
C HIS A 260 -45.68 -20.89 14.21
N LEU A 261 -45.72 -22.14 13.72
CA LEU A 261 -45.43 -22.47 12.33
C LEU A 261 -46.43 -21.83 11.35
N VAL A 262 -47.73 -21.85 11.66
CA VAL A 262 -48.76 -21.14 10.88
C VAL A 262 -48.49 -19.64 10.86
N SER A 263 -48.19 -19.03 12.02
CA SER A 263 -47.87 -17.60 12.13
C SER A 263 -46.63 -17.22 11.32
N LEU A 264 -45.58 -18.04 11.38
CA LEU A 264 -44.35 -17.85 10.61
C LEU A 264 -44.61 -17.98 9.10
N TYR A 265 -45.38 -18.99 8.69
CA TYR A 265 -45.70 -19.23 7.27
C TYR A 265 -46.53 -18.09 6.69
N LEU A 266 -47.49 -17.56 7.46
CA LEU A 266 -48.24 -16.37 7.08
C LEU A 266 -47.35 -15.13 7.02
N CYS A 267 -46.43 -14.94 7.96
CA CYS A 267 -45.47 -13.83 7.93
C CYS A 267 -44.63 -13.84 6.65
N VAL A 268 -44.01 -14.98 6.34
CA VAL A 268 -43.17 -15.10 5.13
C VAL A 268 -43.99 -15.10 3.84
N GLN A 269 -45.28 -15.45 3.89
CA GLN A 269 -46.19 -15.29 2.74
C GLN A 269 -46.50 -13.82 2.46
N VAL A 270 -46.65 -13.01 3.51
CA VAL A 270 -47.03 -11.60 3.42
C VAL A 270 -45.83 -10.73 3.08
N TYR A 271 -44.68 -10.95 3.72
CA TYR A 271 -43.54 -10.03 3.64
C TYR A 271 -42.39 -10.52 2.75
N CYS A 272 -42.25 -11.83 2.49
CA CYS A 272 -41.07 -12.38 1.80
C CYS A 272 -41.35 -12.81 0.36
N SER A 273 -40.30 -12.72 -0.48
CA SER A 273 -40.35 -13.25 -1.84
C SER A 273 -40.42 -14.80 -1.82
N PRO A 274 -40.95 -15.45 -2.89
CA PRO A 274 -40.99 -16.90 -2.96
C PRO A 274 -39.61 -17.57 -2.84
N ALA A 275 -38.56 -16.91 -3.33
CA ALA A 275 -37.18 -17.37 -3.22
C ALA A 275 -36.67 -17.30 -1.76
N ALA A 276 -36.91 -16.17 -1.08
CA ALA A 276 -36.59 -15.99 0.33
C ALA A 276 -37.24 -17.05 1.22
N ARG A 277 -38.53 -17.29 0.99
CA ARG A 277 -39.30 -18.33 1.68
C ARG A 277 -38.71 -19.72 1.48
N ALA A 278 -38.36 -20.09 0.25
CA ALA A 278 -37.84 -21.43 -0.04
C ALA A 278 -36.51 -21.70 0.70
N VAL A 279 -35.59 -20.74 0.67
CA VAL A 279 -34.28 -20.84 1.35
C VAL A 279 -34.47 -20.91 2.87
N GLY A 280 -35.29 -20.02 3.43
CA GLY A 280 -35.50 -19.97 4.88
C GLY A 280 -36.20 -21.21 5.44
N LEU A 281 -37.23 -21.73 4.75
CA LEU A 281 -37.92 -22.94 5.19
C LEU A 281 -37.02 -24.18 5.14
N GLU A 282 -36.15 -24.29 4.14
CA GLU A 282 -35.18 -25.38 4.07
C GLU A 282 -34.21 -25.33 5.26
N SER A 283 -33.67 -24.14 5.56
CA SER A 283 -32.79 -23.95 6.72
C SER A 283 -33.49 -24.25 8.06
N LEU A 284 -34.75 -23.83 8.21
CA LEU A 284 -35.54 -24.13 9.40
C LEU A 284 -35.81 -25.63 9.52
N ASN A 285 -36.16 -26.30 8.42
CA ASN A 285 -36.41 -27.74 8.43
C ASN A 285 -35.16 -28.53 8.85
N GLN A 286 -33.99 -28.15 8.34
CA GLN A 286 -32.71 -28.75 8.77
C GLN A 286 -32.47 -28.55 10.26
N THR A 287 -32.72 -27.33 10.78
CA THR A 287 -32.59 -27.03 12.21
C THR A 287 -33.55 -27.88 13.05
N CYS A 288 -34.81 -28.02 12.64
CA CYS A 288 -35.78 -28.83 13.36
C CYS A 288 -35.45 -30.33 13.31
N LEU A 289 -34.90 -30.82 12.20
CA LEU A 289 -34.43 -32.20 12.09
C LEU A 289 -33.23 -32.48 13.00
N GLU A 290 -32.26 -31.54 13.06
CA GLU A 290 -31.04 -31.71 13.84
C GLU A 290 -31.28 -31.57 15.36
N TYR A 291 -32.07 -30.57 15.77
CA TYR A 291 -32.18 -30.17 17.18
C TYR A 291 -33.51 -30.50 17.85
N ALA A 292 -34.57 -30.75 17.08
CA ALA A 292 -35.90 -31.12 17.60
C ALA A 292 -36.39 -32.49 17.09
N GLU A 293 -35.55 -33.21 16.33
CA GLU A 293 -35.84 -34.53 15.77
C GLU A 293 -37.20 -34.59 15.03
N THR A 294 -37.62 -33.49 14.40
CA THR A 294 -38.93 -33.37 13.75
C THR A 294 -38.83 -32.60 12.45
N ALA A 295 -39.63 -33.00 11.45
CA ALA A 295 -39.76 -32.27 10.20
C ALA A 295 -40.87 -31.22 10.32
N ILE A 296 -40.63 -30.03 9.77
CA ILE A 296 -41.69 -29.02 9.72
C ILE A 296 -42.78 -29.43 8.71
N PRO A 297 -44.06 -29.09 8.96
CA PRO A 297 -45.15 -29.36 8.01
C PRO A 297 -44.94 -28.67 6.65
N SER A 298 -45.65 -29.14 5.62
CA SER A 298 -45.62 -28.48 4.31
C SER A 298 -46.14 -27.03 4.38
N PHE A 299 -45.58 -26.15 3.55
CA PHE A 299 -46.08 -24.78 3.39
C PHE A 299 -47.54 -24.72 2.91
N GLU A 300 -48.08 -25.80 2.34
CA GLU A 300 -49.51 -25.92 2.02
C GLU A 300 -50.42 -25.76 3.24
N LEU A 301 -49.89 -25.84 4.47
CA LEU A 301 -50.62 -25.58 5.71
C LEU A 301 -51.36 -24.23 5.72
N VAL A 302 -50.82 -23.22 5.02
CA VAL A 302 -51.43 -21.87 4.93
C VAL A 302 -52.14 -21.61 3.59
N SER A 303 -52.21 -22.60 2.69
CA SER A 303 -52.82 -22.44 1.36
C SER A 303 -54.32 -22.13 1.39
N ASN A 304 -55.01 -22.51 2.46
CA ASN A 304 -56.45 -22.26 2.65
C ASN A 304 -56.77 -20.84 3.14
N TYR A 305 -55.78 -20.00 3.44
CA TYR A 305 -56.00 -18.62 3.84
C TYR A 305 -56.12 -17.73 2.61
N SER A 306 -57.30 -17.14 2.40
CA SER A 306 -57.50 -16.10 1.38
C SER A 306 -56.87 -14.77 1.81
N SER A 307 -56.67 -13.84 0.88
CA SER A 307 -56.17 -12.49 1.21
C SER A 307 -57.07 -11.78 2.22
N THR A 308 -58.39 -11.96 2.11
CA THR A 308 -59.36 -11.43 3.08
C THR A 308 -59.24 -12.07 4.46
N ASP A 309 -58.88 -13.35 4.55
CA ASP A 309 -58.64 -14.02 5.84
C ASP A 309 -57.37 -13.45 6.49
N ILE A 310 -56.30 -13.28 5.72
CA ILE A 310 -55.02 -12.73 6.18
C ILE A 310 -55.18 -11.31 6.72
N ASP A 311 -56.00 -10.47 6.08
CA ASP A 311 -56.26 -9.10 6.54
C ASP A 311 -56.99 -9.03 7.88
N GLN A 312 -57.72 -10.10 8.26
CA GLN A 312 -58.43 -10.20 9.53
C GLN A 312 -57.60 -10.82 10.66
N ILE A 313 -56.43 -11.40 10.35
CA ILE A 313 -55.56 -11.99 11.37
C ILE A 313 -55.02 -10.90 12.30
N ARG A 314 -55.01 -11.19 13.60
CA ARG A 314 -54.50 -10.28 14.62
C ARG A 314 -53.05 -9.89 14.32
N ARG A 315 -52.81 -8.58 14.23
CA ARG A 315 -51.47 -8.02 14.08
C ARG A 315 -50.88 -7.65 15.44
N ILE A 316 -49.70 -8.18 15.74
CA ILE A 316 -48.99 -7.88 16.98
C ILE A 316 -48.05 -6.69 16.78
N GLU A 317 -48.06 -5.80 17.76
CA GLU A 317 -47.12 -4.67 17.84
C GLU A 317 -45.93 -5.00 18.76
N ARG A 318 -44.85 -4.23 18.62
CA ARG A 318 -43.61 -4.42 19.40
C ARG A 318 -43.86 -4.48 20.92
N ASN A 319 -44.66 -3.56 21.45
CA ASN A 319 -44.95 -3.45 22.89
C ASN A 319 -45.74 -4.65 23.45
N GLU A 320 -46.52 -5.35 22.63
CA GLU A 320 -47.30 -6.51 23.06
C GLU A 320 -46.41 -7.74 23.31
N THR A 321 -45.22 -7.80 22.68
CA THR A 321 -44.25 -8.89 22.88
C THR A 321 -43.44 -8.76 24.18
N GLU A 322 -43.41 -7.55 24.77
CA GLU A 322 -42.75 -7.29 26.06
C GLU A 322 -43.65 -7.71 27.24
N ALA A 323 -44.97 -7.79 27.02
CA ALA A 323 -45.93 -8.31 27.98
C ALA A 323 -45.99 -9.85 27.88
N ALA A 324 -46.01 -10.56 29.02
CA ALA A 324 -46.09 -12.02 29.07
C ALA A 324 -47.47 -12.58 28.63
N VAL A 325 -47.95 -12.18 27.46
CA VAL A 325 -49.23 -12.57 26.86
C VAL A 325 -49.10 -13.99 26.30
N THR A 326 -50.20 -14.75 26.37
CA THR A 326 -50.33 -16.05 25.71
C THR A 326 -51.37 -15.92 24.60
N PHE A 327 -51.06 -16.39 23.40
CA PHE A 327 -51.94 -16.32 22.24
C PHE A 327 -52.57 -17.68 21.95
N GLY A 328 -53.90 -17.71 21.83
CA GLY A 328 -54.68 -18.91 21.52
C GLY A 328 -54.92 -19.16 20.02
N GLU A 329 -54.47 -18.25 19.18
CA GLU A 329 -54.67 -18.21 17.73
C GLU A 329 -53.36 -17.85 17.02
N ALA A 330 -53.29 -18.09 15.71
CA ALA A 330 -52.17 -17.62 14.89
C ALA A 330 -52.19 -16.09 14.80
N VAL A 331 -51.00 -15.48 14.83
CA VAL A 331 -50.84 -14.02 14.79
C VAL A 331 -49.85 -13.63 13.71
N LEU A 332 -49.93 -12.38 13.27
CA LEU A 332 -49.03 -11.81 12.26
C LEU A 332 -48.32 -10.59 12.85
N PRO A 333 -47.03 -10.33 12.59
CA PRO A 333 -46.44 -9.05 12.99
C PRO A 333 -47.05 -7.89 12.19
N SER A 334 -47.19 -6.73 12.84
CA SER A 334 -47.48 -5.48 12.14
C SER A 334 -46.36 -5.15 11.16
N ALA A 335 -46.67 -4.41 10.09
CA ALA A 335 -45.67 -4.04 9.09
C ALA A 335 -44.56 -3.18 9.71
N ALA A 336 -44.91 -2.34 10.70
CA ALA A 336 -43.95 -1.54 11.45
C ALA A 336 -43.01 -2.42 12.29
N PHE A 337 -43.55 -3.42 13.01
CA PHE A 337 -42.71 -4.29 13.83
C PHE A 337 -41.79 -5.19 13.00
N PHE A 338 -42.30 -5.74 11.89
CA PHE A 338 -41.48 -6.44 10.91
C PHE A 338 -40.38 -5.54 10.33
N GLY A 339 -40.72 -4.31 9.94
CA GLY A 339 -39.78 -3.34 9.38
C GLY A 339 -38.60 -3.03 10.32
N VAL A 340 -38.84 -2.88 11.62
CA VAL A 340 -37.74 -2.65 12.59
C VAL A 340 -36.79 -3.85 12.68
N TRP A 341 -37.32 -5.08 12.66
CA TRP A 341 -36.49 -6.29 12.62
C TRP A 341 -35.74 -6.42 11.31
N TRP A 342 -36.38 -6.10 10.18
CA TRP A 342 -35.74 -6.03 8.87
C TRP A 342 -34.55 -5.07 8.89
N ASP A 343 -34.79 -3.82 9.25
CA ASP A 343 -33.76 -2.78 9.31
C ASP A 343 -32.61 -3.17 10.24
N THR A 344 -32.92 -3.76 11.39
CA THR A 344 -31.91 -4.25 12.35
C THR A 344 -31.05 -5.35 11.73
N LEU A 345 -31.66 -6.38 11.13
CA LEU A 345 -30.95 -7.53 10.59
C LEU A 345 -30.20 -7.20 9.29
N ASP A 346 -30.76 -6.36 8.41
CA ASP A 346 -30.07 -5.87 7.22
C ASP A 346 -28.83 -5.05 7.59
N SER A 347 -28.99 -4.11 8.52
CA SER A 347 -27.88 -3.30 9.04
C SER A 347 -26.74 -4.19 9.59
N VAL A 348 -27.09 -5.23 10.35
CA VAL A 348 -26.12 -6.17 10.92
C VAL A 348 -25.45 -7.01 9.85
N ALA A 349 -26.22 -7.63 8.95
CA ALA A 349 -25.72 -8.47 7.86
C ALA A 349 -24.76 -7.69 6.94
N TYR A 350 -25.15 -6.47 6.57
CA TYR A 350 -24.31 -5.55 5.82
C TYR A 350 -22.99 -5.31 6.55
N VAL A 351 -23.05 -4.85 7.80
CA VAL A 351 -21.85 -4.46 8.55
C VAL A 351 -20.89 -5.65 8.72
N TYR A 352 -21.38 -6.86 9.04
CA TYR A 352 -20.57 -8.08 9.13
C TYR A 352 -19.85 -8.42 7.83
N LYS A 353 -20.54 -8.45 6.67
CA LYS A 353 -19.88 -8.71 5.37
C LYS A 353 -18.78 -7.71 5.11
N TYR A 354 -19.09 -6.43 5.28
CA TYR A 354 -18.14 -5.39 4.96
C TYR A 354 -16.93 -5.43 5.92
N HIS A 355 -17.11 -5.82 7.20
CA HIS A 355 -15.98 -5.95 8.14
C HIS A 355 -14.89 -6.85 7.57
N HIS A 356 -15.30 -8.04 7.12
CA HIS A 356 -14.42 -9.02 6.51
C HIS A 356 -13.87 -8.54 5.17
N LEU A 357 -14.71 -7.93 4.32
CA LEU A 357 -14.28 -7.40 3.03
C LEU A 357 -13.17 -6.34 3.18
N TYR A 358 -13.31 -5.43 4.14
CA TYR A 358 -12.32 -4.38 4.37
C TYR A 358 -11.03 -4.93 5.00
N GLY A 359 -11.13 -5.95 5.87
CA GLY A 359 -9.97 -6.71 6.33
C GLY A 359 -9.22 -7.37 5.16
N ALA A 360 -9.94 -8.04 4.26
CA ALA A 360 -9.36 -8.66 3.06
C ALA A 360 -8.75 -7.61 2.10
N PHE A 361 -9.35 -6.42 2.00
CA PHE A 361 -8.84 -5.32 1.19
C PHE A 361 -7.43 -4.89 1.61
N MET A 362 -7.09 -4.94 2.91
CA MET A 362 -5.73 -4.65 3.39
C MET A 362 -4.68 -5.61 2.82
N ILE A 363 -5.02 -6.90 2.80
CA ILE A 363 -4.14 -7.94 2.26
C ILE A 363 -4.03 -7.77 0.74
N ALA A 364 -5.14 -7.48 0.05
CA ALA A 364 -5.15 -7.24 -1.37
C ALA A 364 -4.32 -6.00 -1.77
N PHE A 365 -4.43 -4.91 -1.01
CA PHE A 365 -3.64 -3.70 -1.20
C PHE A 365 -2.14 -4.00 -1.23
N TRP A 366 -1.63 -4.67 -0.20
CA TRP A 366 -0.21 -5.02 -0.13
C TRP A 366 0.21 -6.04 -1.18
N THR A 367 -0.69 -6.95 -1.56
CA THR A 367 -0.47 -7.90 -2.65
C THR A 367 -0.25 -7.16 -3.98
N VAL A 368 -1.07 -6.14 -4.28
CA VAL A 368 -0.92 -5.30 -5.48
C VAL A 368 0.38 -4.50 -5.43
N VAL A 369 0.71 -3.88 -4.29
CA VAL A 369 1.97 -3.13 -4.11
C VAL A 369 3.17 -4.02 -4.36
N VAL A 370 3.19 -5.24 -3.81
CA VAL A 370 4.27 -6.22 -4.02
C VAL A 370 4.29 -6.66 -5.48
N ALA A 371 3.16 -6.96 -6.11
CA ALA A 371 3.09 -7.35 -7.51
C ALA A 371 3.66 -6.27 -8.45
N ILE A 372 3.38 -5.00 -8.19
CA ILE A 372 3.98 -3.86 -8.91
C ILE A 372 5.50 -3.86 -8.71
N GLY A 373 5.98 -4.11 -7.48
CA GLY A 373 7.41 -4.26 -7.19
C GLY A 373 8.08 -5.36 -8.00
N ILE A 374 7.45 -6.55 -8.09
CA ILE A 374 7.94 -7.68 -8.88
C ILE A 374 7.94 -7.36 -10.38
N ALA A 375 6.87 -6.76 -10.88
CA ALA A 375 6.79 -6.33 -12.28
C ALA A 375 7.91 -5.33 -12.61
N ASN A 376 8.16 -4.35 -11.74
CA ASN A 376 9.25 -3.40 -11.93
C ASN A 376 10.63 -4.08 -11.90
N HIS A 377 10.87 -4.98 -10.97
CA HIS A 377 12.14 -5.72 -10.89
C HIS A 377 12.40 -6.57 -12.13
N THR A 378 11.39 -7.28 -12.62
CA THR A 378 11.49 -8.12 -13.82
C THR A 378 11.72 -7.29 -15.09
N ILE A 379 11.07 -6.14 -15.23
CA ILE A 379 11.31 -5.19 -16.34
C ILE A 379 12.75 -4.67 -16.30
N SER A 380 13.26 -4.27 -15.13
CA SER A 380 14.64 -3.80 -14.97
C SER A 380 15.66 -4.91 -15.30
N ALA A 381 15.43 -6.14 -14.84
CA ALA A 381 16.29 -7.29 -15.16
C ALA A 381 16.28 -7.62 -16.67
N ALA A 382 15.12 -7.54 -17.32
CA ALA A 382 14.98 -7.74 -18.77
C ALA A 382 15.65 -6.62 -19.58
N SER A 383 15.67 -5.39 -19.08
CA SER A 383 16.41 -4.27 -19.68
C SER A 383 17.92 -4.48 -19.58
N ASN A 384 18.40 -4.88 -18.40
CA ASN A 384 19.84 -5.08 -18.13
C ASN A 384 20.42 -6.27 -18.91
N SER A 385 19.65 -7.36 -19.09
CA SER A 385 20.05 -8.50 -19.93
C SER A 385 20.08 -8.18 -21.44
N LYS A 386 19.35 -7.15 -21.88
CA LYS A 386 19.47 -6.64 -23.25
C LYS A 386 20.70 -5.76 -23.43
N LEU A 387 21.09 -5.00 -22.40
CA LEU A 387 22.31 -4.19 -22.39
C LEU A 387 23.58 -5.04 -22.55
N THR A 388 23.61 -6.24 -21.95
CA THR A 388 24.70 -7.22 -22.14
C THR A 388 24.74 -7.83 -23.55
N SER A 389 23.63 -7.85 -24.28
CA SER A 389 23.54 -8.48 -25.61
C SER A 389 24.00 -7.59 -26.79
N ARG A 390 24.46 -6.35 -26.54
CA ARG A 390 24.84 -5.35 -27.57
C ARG A 390 23.81 -5.13 -28.70
N LEU A 391 22.55 -5.52 -28.51
CA LEU A 391 21.46 -5.27 -29.47
C LEU A 391 20.80 -3.92 -29.14
N PRO A 392 20.90 -2.91 -30.03
CA PRO A 392 20.36 -1.59 -29.77
C PRO A 392 18.86 -1.58 -30.10
N LEU A 393 18.04 -2.20 -29.24
CA LEU A 393 16.61 -1.92 -29.26
C LEU A 393 16.39 -0.58 -28.58
N LYS A 394 16.28 0.49 -29.37
CA LYS A 394 15.79 1.78 -28.87
C LYS A 394 14.38 1.56 -28.30
N PRO A 395 14.13 1.67 -26.98
CA PRO A 395 12.77 1.77 -26.50
C PRO A 395 12.09 2.95 -27.21
N SER A 396 10.79 2.84 -27.48
CA SER A 396 10.05 3.98 -28.04
C SER A 396 10.27 5.21 -27.14
N ARG A 397 10.51 6.39 -27.72
CA ARG A 397 10.82 7.62 -26.97
C ARG A 397 9.82 7.87 -25.84
N LEU A 398 8.53 7.64 -26.10
CA LEU A 398 7.45 7.79 -25.11
C LEU A 398 7.63 6.92 -23.86
N VAL A 399 8.07 5.66 -24.01
CA VAL A 399 8.29 4.74 -22.87
C VAL A 399 9.55 5.10 -22.11
N SER A 400 10.61 5.53 -22.81
CA SER A 400 11.86 6.01 -22.20
C SER A 400 11.64 7.30 -21.42
N ASP A 401 10.92 8.25 -21.99
CA ASP A 401 10.65 9.56 -21.39
C ASP A 401 9.75 9.41 -20.15
N TYR A 402 8.76 8.51 -20.21
CA TYR A 402 7.92 8.16 -19.06
C TYR A 402 8.70 7.49 -17.93
N TYR A 403 9.58 6.52 -18.24
CA TYR A 403 10.42 5.86 -17.24
C TYR A 403 11.41 6.84 -16.60
N SER A 404 12.09 7.68 -17.40
CA SER A 404 12.99 8.72 -16.90
C SER A 404 12.25 9.75 -16.05
N TRP A 405 11.01 10.13 -16.42
CA TRP A 405 10.16 10.99 -15.58
C TRP A 405 9.78 10.31 -14.26
N LEU A 406 9.32 9.05 -14.28
CA LEU A 406 8.98 8.29 -13.07
C LEU A 406 10.17 8.20 -12.10
N VAL A 407 11.36 7.84 -12.61
CA VAL A 407 12.56 7.69 -11.79
C VAL A 407 13.01 9.03 -11.22
N SER A 408 13.00 10.11 -12.03
CA SER A 408 13.45 11.44 -11.63
C SER A 408 12.49 12.18 -10.70
N VAL A 409 11.20 11.86 -10.72
CA VAL A 409 10.17 12.57 -9.94
C VAL A 409 9.69 11.77 -8.73
N ILE A 410 9.61 10.44 -8.86
CA ILE A 410 8.91 9.57 -7.90
C ILE A 410 9.84 8.57 -7.20
N THR A 411 10.75 7.89 -7.92
CA THR A 411 11.51 6.78 -7.32
C THR A 411 12.75 7.25 -6.54
N VAL A 412 13.54 8.16 -7.13
CA VAL A 412 14.83 8.59 -6.57
C VAL A 412 14.73 9.76 -5.57
N PRO A 413 13.86 10.77 -5.76
CA PRO A 413 13.85 11.92 -4.86
C PRO A 413 13.31 11.62 -3.44
N ALA A 414 13.79 12.40 -2.48
CA ALA A 414 13.27 12.41 -1.10
C ALA A 414 11.84 12.98 -1.05
N THR A 415 11.02 12.49 -0.11
CA THR A 415 9.62 12.95 0.07
C THR A 415 9.53 14.41 0.45
N PHE A 416 10.39 14.87 1.37
CA PHE A 416 10.41 16.26 1.82
C PHE A 416 11.79 16.87 1.60
N GLY A 417 11.86 17.90 0.76
CA GLY A 417 13.09 18.61 0.45
C GLY A 417 14.18 17.70 -0.12
N THR A 418 15.32 17.62 0.55
CA THR A 418 16.52 16.89 0.09
C THR A 418 16.97 15.80 1.06
N ARG A 419 16.18 15.47 2.09
CA ARG A 419 16.60 14.66 3.23
C ARG A 419 15.89 13.30 3.21
N CYS A 420 16.58 12.25 2.80
CA CYS A 420 16.07 10.89 2.85
C CYS A 420 16.92 10.01 3.79
N ALA A 421 18.23 10.18 3.78
CA ALA A 421 19.12 9.58 4.78
C ALA A 421 19.26 10.43 6.05
N GLN A 422 19.10 11.76 5.95
CA GLN A 422 19.15 12.65 7.10
C GLN A 422 17.90 12.54 7.98
N LYS A 423 18.09 12.75 9.29
CA LYS A 423 17.00 12.78 10.27
C LYS A 423 16.17 14.06 10.10
N ILE A 424 14.85 13.91 10.08
CA ILE A 424 13.87 14.98 10.14
C ILE A 424 13.11 14.82 11.46
N GLY A 425 13.36 15.70 12.42
CA GLY A 425 12.81 15.57 13.78
C GLY A 425 13.22 14.24 14.43
N TRP A 426 12.23 13.39 14.72
CA TRP A 426 12.40 12.11 15.44
C TRP A 426 12.53 10.88 14.52
N GLY A 427 12.59 11.05 13.20
CA GLY A 427 12.65 9.94 12.24
C GLY A 427 13.42 10.26 10.95
N THR A 428 13.40 9.32 10.00
CA THR A 428 13.89 9.50 8.63
C THR A 428 12.70 9.52 7.68
N ALA A 429 12.77 10.33 6.62
CA ALA A 429 11.75 10.35 5.58
C ALA A 429 12.15 9.35 4.49
N PRO A 430 11.30 8.36 4.16
CA PRO A 430 11.62 7.41 3.12
C PRO A 430 11.56 8.08 1.73
N PRO A 431 11.99 7.39 0.66
CA PRO A 431 11.81 7.86 -0.72
C PRO A 431 10.34 8.16 -1.06
N ARG A 432 10.09 9.06 -2.02
CA ARG A 432 8.73 9.51 -2.40
C ARG A 432 7.77 8.36 -2.67
N ILE A 433 8.18 7.37 -3.44
CA ILE A 433 7.34 6.21 -3.74
C ILE A 433 6.88 5.48 -2.48
N GLN A 434 7.77 5.26 -1.51
CA GLN A 434 7.41 4.61 -0.26
C GLN A 434 6.47 5.49 0.57
N SER A 435 6.73 6.80 0.63
CA SER A 435 5.82 7.73 1.33
C SER A 435 4.44 7.78 0.69
N ILE A 436 4.33 7.80 -0.64
CA ILE A 436 3.04 7.77 -1.35
C ILE A 436 2.30 6.48 -1.00
N THR A 437 2.96 5.33 -1.13
CA THR A 437 2.37 4.03 -0.75
C THR A 437 1.86 4.02 0.69
N LEU A 438 2.63 4.57 1.62
CA LEU A 438 2.26 4.63 3.04
C LEU A 438 1.12 5.63 3.33
N VAL A 439 1.08 6.78 2.65
CA VAL A 439 -0.01 7.75 2.76
C VAL A 439 -1.30 7.18 2.20
N VAL A 440 -1.22 6.53 1.04
CA VAL A 440 -2.32 5.78 0.42
C VAL A 440 -2.81 4.69 1.38
N PHE A 441 -1.91 3.88 1.94
CA PHE A 441 -2.26 2.84 2.92
C PHE A 441 -2.95 3.42 4.16
N LEU A 442 -2.43 4.52 4.72
CA LEU A 442 -3.04 5.20 5.86
C LEU A 442 -4.42 5.76 5.50
N ALA A 443 -4.56 6.43 4.36
CA ALA A 443 -5.81 7.02 3.92
C ALA A 443 -6.90 5.94 3.75
N VAL A 444 -6.58 4.82 3.11
CA VAL A 444 -7.52 3.68 3.00
C VAL A 444 -7.90 3.16 4.38
N ASN A 445 -6.95 2.95 5.29
CA ASN A 445 -7.28 2.45 6.64
C ASN A 445 -8.19 3.40 7.41
N VAL A 446 -7.97 4.71 7.31
CA VAL A 446 -8.82 5.71 7.96
C VAL A 446 -10.22 5.67 7.35
N VAL A 447 -10.31 5.68 6.02
CA VAL A 447 -11.58 5.67 5.29
C VAL A 447 -12.37 4.41 5.65
N LEU A 448 -11.81 3.23 5.45
CA LEU A 448 -12.50 1.96 5.69
C LEU A 448 -12.86 1.75 7.17
N SER A 449 -12.19 2.44 8.10
CA SER A 449 -12.58 2.43 9.52
C SER A 449 -13.77 3.34 9.83
N VAL A 450 -14.05 4.36 9.00
CA VAL A 450 -15.03 5.42 9.31
C VAL A 450 -16.27 5.37 8.41
N ILE A 451 -16.14 4.97 7.14
CA ILE A 451 -17.25 4.99 6.17
C ILE A 451 -17.94 3.64 6.02
N GLY A 452 -19.16 3.67 5.51
CA GLY A 452 -19.89 2.46 5.11
C GLY A 452 -20.47 1.69 6.29
N TYR A 453 -21.11 2.41 7.23
CA TYR A 453 -21.98 1.81 8.23
C TYR A 453 -23.43 2.09 7.86
N ARG A 454 -24.27 1.05 7.81
CA ARG A 454 -25.72 1.22 7.84
C ARG A 454 -26.11 1.40 9.30
N ILE A 455 -26.66 2.57 9.64
CA ILE A 455 -27.08 2.92 11.00
C ILE A 455 -28.59 3.12 10.93
N VAL A 456 -29.31 2.47 11.83
CA VAL A 456 -30.78 2.51 11.82
C VAL A 456 -31.24 3.26 13.08
N PRO A 457 -32.21 4.18 12.97
CA PRO A 457 -32.63 5.01 14.09
C PRO A 457 -33.29 4.17 15.21
N VAL A 458 -33.86 3.02 14.85
CA VAL A 458 -34.45 2.07 15.78
C VAL A 458 -33.82 0.70 15.53
N SER A 459 -33.04 0.22 16.50
CA SER A 459 -32.46 -1.13 16.49
C SER A 459 -33.06 -1.98 17.61
N LEU A 460 -33.18 -3.29 17.38
CA LEU A 460 -33.58 -4.25 18.42
C LEU A 460 -32.39 -4.88 19.14
N TYR A 461 -31.16 -4.64 18.67
CA TYR A 461 -29.93 -5.07 19.34
C TYR A 461 -29.29 -3.99 20.19
N PHE A 462 -29.52 -2.72 19.84
CA PHE A 462 -28.91 -1.58 20.52
C PHE A 462 -29.98 -0.58 20.96
N GLU A 463 -29.91 -0.15 22.21
CA GLU A 463 -30.86 0.81 22.79
C GLU A 463 -30.72 2.20 22.18
N THR A 464 -29.49 2.59 21.80
CA THR A 464 -29.17 3.89 21.22
C THR A 464 -28.34 3.75 19.95
N VAL A 465 -28.43 4.76 19.09
CA VAL A 465 -27.58 4.88 17.88
C VAL A 465 -26.10 4.94 18.26
N GLU A 466 -25.78 5.56 19.39
CA GLU A 466 -24.41 5.69 19.89
C GLU A 466 -23.80 4.31 20.21
N LEU A 467 -24.54 3.46 20.92
CA LEU A 467 -24.13 2.08 21.20
C LEU A 467 -23.95 1.26 19.92
N GLN A 468 -24.86 1.43 18.95
CA GLN A 468 -24.73 0.79 17.64
C GLN A 468 -23.43 1.21 16.95
N MET A 469 -23.12 2.50 16.94
CA MET A 469 -21.88 3.03 16.35
C MET A 469 -20.63 2.50 17.07
N TYR A 470 -20.60 2.51 18.40
CA TYR A 470 -19.48 1.96 19.16
C TYR A 470 -19.26 0.48 18.83
N ARG A 471 -20.33 -0.31 18.75
CA ARG A 471 -20.22 -1.72 18.37
C ARG A 471 -19.62 -1.90 16.98
N TYR A 472 -20.17 -1.22 15.98
CA TYR A 472 -19.75 -1.40 14.59
C TYR A 472 -18.33 -0.89 14.35
N VAL A 473 -17.97 0.27 14.89
CA VAL A 473 -16.60 0.79 14.79
C VAL A 473 -15.60 -0.15 15.48
N SER A 474 -15.94 -0.65 16.66
CA SER A 474 -15.05 -1.57 17.39
C SER A 474 -14.81 -2.86 16.62
N ASP A 475 -15.85 -3.48 16.08
CA ASP A 475 -15.73 -4.71 15.28
C ASP A 475 -14.89 -4.46 14.02
N ARG A 476 -15.15 -3.36 13.30
CA ARG A 476 -14.39 -2.95 12.11
C ARG A 476 -12.90 -2.82 12.40
N THR A 477 -12.53 -2.03 13.40
CA THR A 477 -11.13 -1.76 13.69
C THR A 477 -10.42 -3.00 14.23
N GLY A 478 -11.11 -3.84 15.02
CA GLY A 478 -10.56 -5.12 15.48
C GLY A 478 -10.21 -6.06 14.32
N ILE A 479 -11.14 -6.23 13.37
CA ILE A 479 -10.94 -7.12 12.21
C ILE A 479 -9.86 -6.61 11.27
N ILE A 480 -9.86 -5.31 10.96
CA ILE A 480 -8.81 -4.70 10.10
C ILE A 480 -7.44 -4.76 10.80
N SER A 481 -7.38 -4.54 12.12
CA SER A 481 -6.15 -4.68 12.89
C SER A 481 -5.58 -6.09 12.78
N PHE A 482 -6.40 -7.12 13.03
CA PHE A 482 -5.93 -8.49 13.02
C PHE A 482 -5.56 -8.98 11.60
N ALA A 483 -6.26 -8.50 10.57
CA ALA A 483 -5.92 -8.77 9.17
C ALA A 483 -4.50 -8.29 8.79
N ASN A 484 -3.95 -7.30 9.49
CA ASN A 484 -2.60 -6.80 9.26
C ASN A 484 -1.50 -7.67 9.91
N PHE A 485 -1.83 -8.62 10.79
CA PHE A 485 -0.82 -9.42 11.51
C PHE A 485 0.13 -10.20 10.60
N PRO A 486 -0.34 -10.96 9.59
CA PRO A 486 0.55 -11.66 8.67
C PRO A 486 1.56 -10.72 8.00
N LEU A 487 1.13 -9.50 7.64
CA LEU A 487 1.95 -8.49 6.97
C LEU A 487 3.03 -7.92 7.90
N ILE A 488 2.70 -7.71 9.19
CA ILE A 488 3.67 -7.23 10.18
C ILE A 488 4.86 -8.20 10.25
N TRP A 489 4.63 -9.51 10.35
CA TRP A 489 5.72 -10.48 10.39
C TRP A 489 6.43 -10.60 9.05
N LEU A 490 5.69 -10.69 7.95
CA LEU A 490 6.26 -10.82 6.60
C LEU A 490 7.27 -9.71 6.28
N PHE A 491 6.93 -8.47 6.61
CA PHE A 491 7.79 -7.31 6.34
C PHE A 491 8.92 -7.13 7.38
N GLY A 492 8.82 -7.77 8.54
CA GLY A 492 9.81 -7.67 9.62
C GLY A 492 10.93 -8.71 9.56
N MET A 493 10.81 -9.75 8.75
CA MET A 493 11.78 -10.87 8.71
C MET A 493 13.03 -10.56 7.87
N ARG A 494 14.17 -11.18 8.23
CA ARG A 494 15.45 -11.04 7.50
C ARG A 494 15.49 -11.91 6.25
N ASN A 495 14.90 -13.11 6.31
CA ASN A 495 14.77 -14.01 5.15
C ASN A 495 13.38 -13.82 4.55
N ASN A 496 13.23 -12.72 3.81
CA ASN A 496 11.99 -12.40 3.13
C ASN A 496 12.14 -12.72 1.64
N VAL A 497 11.42 -13.74 1.16
CA VAL A 497 11.40 -14.13 -0.27
C VAL A 497 10.98 -12.95 -1.17
N LEU A 498 10.15 -12.05 -0.65
CA LEU A 498 9.73 -10.86 -1.38
C LEU A 498 10.88 -9.89 -1.67
N MET A 499 11.96 -9.88 -0.86
CA MET A 499 13.15 -9.08 -1.17
C MET A 499 13.84 -9.55 -2.45
N TRP A 500 13.89 -10.86 -2.68
CA TRP A 500 14.42 -11.42 -3.93
C TRP A 500 13.49 -11.11 -5.12
N LEU A 501 12.18 -11.23 -4.93
CA LEU A 501 11.19 -11.02 -6.00
C LEU A 501 11.06 -9.55 -6.41
N THR A 502 11.08 -8.60 -5.47
CA THR A 502 10.89 -7.17 -5.76
C THR A 502 12.21 -6.41 -5.95
N GLY A 503 13.34 -7.00 -5.56
CA GLY A 503 14.64 -6.32 -5.52
C GLY A 503 14.72 -5.19 -4.48
N TRP A 504 13.74 -5.08 -3.58
CA TRP A 504 13.78 -4.09 -2.51
C TRP A 504 14.68 -4.55 -1.37
N ASP A 505 15.32 -3.58 -0.71
CA ASP A 505 16.20 -3.82 0.41
C ASP A 505 15.40 -4.08 1.71
N PHE A 506 16.10 -4.60 2.72
CA PHE A 506 15.52 -4.82 4.04
C PHE A 506 15.03 -3.51 4.68
N GLY A 507 15.67 -2.38 4.37
CA GLY A 507 15.24 -1.06 4.84
C GLY A 507 13.83 -0.71 4.40
N THR A 508 13.49 -0.96 3.13
CA THR A 508 12.14 -0.75 2.57
C THR A 508 11.09 -1.60 3.29
N TYR A 509 11.31 -2.90 3.42
CA TYR A 509 10.34 -3.78 4.11
C TYR A 509 10.22 -3.46 5.59
N ASN A 510 11.32 -3.18 6.29
CA ASN A 510 11.28 -2.77 7.68
C ASN A 510 10.52 -1.44 7.87
N ASN A 511 10.56 -0.53 6.89
CA ASN A 511 9.73 0.67 6.91
C ASN A 511 8.23 0.31 6.83
N PHE A 512 7.85 -0.61 5.94
CA PHE A 512 6.46 -1.10 5.85
C PHE A 512 6.02 -1.81 7.14
N HIS A 513 6.85 -2.69 7.71
CA HIS A 513 6.61 -3.34 9.01
C HIS A 513 6.22 -2.33 10.09
N ARG A 514 7.01 -1.26 10.25
CA ARG A 514 6.78 -0.23 11.28
C ARG A 514 5.44 0.49 11.09
N TRP A 515 5.06 0.81 9.87
CA TRP A 515 3.80 1.53 9.60
C TRP A 515 2.57 0.64 9.73
N VAL A 516 2.64 -0.59 9.20
CA VAL A 516 1.56 -1.58 9.37
C VAL A 516 1.34 -1.87 10.85
N ALA A 517 2.41 -2.06 11.63
CA ALA A 517 2.30 -2.29 13.08
C ALA A 517 1.66 -1.10 13.81
N ARG A 518 2.05 0.15 13.50
CA ARG A 518 1.46 1.34 14.13
C ARG A 518 -0.04 1.48 13.87
N ILE A 519 -0.45 1.26 12.62
CA ILE A 519 -1.86 1.35 12.22
C ILE A 519 -2.67 0.24 12.88
N ALA A 520 -2.17 -1.00 12.86
CA ALA A 520 -2.82 -2.12 13.53
C ALA A 520 -2.96 -1.89 15.04
N THR A 521 -1.92 -1.38 15.72
CA THR A 521 -1.99 -1.04 17.15
C THR A 521 -3.02 0.06 17.42
N LEU A 522 -3.07 1.11 16.61
CA LEU A 522 -4.07 2.17 16.77
C LEU A 522 -5.50 1.64 16.62
N GLN A 523 -5.74 0.77 15.63
CA GLN A 523 -7.03 0.12 15.42
C GLN A 523 -7.41 -0.82 16.58
N ALA A 524 -6.44 -1.55 17.15
CA ALA A 524 -6.65 -2.38 18.34
C ALA A 524 -7.02 -1.53 19.57
N ILE A 525 -6.38 -0.37 19.76
CA ILE A 525 -6.74 0.57 20.82
C ILE A 525 -8.17 1.08 20.64
N ILE A 526 -8.56 1.49 19.42
CA ILE A 526 -9.93 1.94 19.13
C ILE A 526 -10.94 0.82 19.41
N HIS A 527 -10.63 -0.41 19.01
CA HIS A 527 -11.44 -1.60 19.30
C HIS A 527 -11.63 -1.81 20.81
N SER A 528 -10.55 -1.85 21.58
CA SER A 528 -10.60 -2.03 23.04
C SER A 528 -11.35 -0.90 23.75
N VAL A 529 -11.13 0.35 23.33
CA VAL A 529 -11.82 1.51 23.92
C VAL A 529 -13.32 1.46 23.65
N GLY A 530 -13.73 1.19 22.40
CA GLY A 530 -15.16 1.15 22.05
C GLY A 530 -15.91 0.00 22.74
N TYR A 531 -15.30 -1.18 22.86
CA TYR A 531 -15.86 -2.29 23.66
C TYR A 531 -15.92 -1.96 25.15
N THR A 532 -14.90 -1.29 25.69
CA THR A 532 -14.88 -0.84 27.09
C THR A 532 -16.04 0.11 27.37
N ILE A 533 -16.28 1.09 26.49
CA ILE A 533 -17.41 2.03 26.61
C ILE A 533 -18.74 1.28 26.58
N LEU A 534 -18.93 0.41 25.57
CA LEU A 534 -20.16 -0.37 25.39
C LEU A 534 -20.49 -1.20 26.64
N VAL A 535 -19.50 -1.85 27.24
CA VAL A 535 -19.70 -2.67 28.44
C VAL A 535 -19.93 -1.81 29.68
N LEU A 536 -19.25 -0.67 29.80
CA LEU A 536 -19.37 0.23 30.96
C LEU A 536 -20.73 0.91 31.07
N GLU A 537 -21.51 1.02 29.99
CA GLU A 537 -22.89 1.51 30.08
C GLU A 537 -23.75 0.66 31.02
N GLY A 538 -23.47 -0.64 31.15
CA GLY A 538 -24.11 -1.51 32.13
C GLY A 538 -23.56 -1.39 33.57
N GLY A 539 -22.66 -0.44 33.82
CA GLY A 539 -22.06 -0.15 35.12
C GLY A 539 -20.82 -0.99 35.48
N TRP A 540 -20.09 -0.54 36.51
CA TRP A 540 -18.84 -1.15 36.96
C TRP A 540 -18.96 -2.61 37.39
N SER A 541 -20.11 -3.02 37.94
CA SER A 541 -20.34 -4.42 38.33
C SER A 541 -20.40 -5.34 37.10
N ARG A 542 -21.11 -4.92 36.04
CA ARG A 542 -21.16 -5.66 34.78
C ARG A 542 -19.79 -5.72 34.15
N PHE A 543 -19.07 -4.60 34.08
CA PHE A 543 -17.69 -4.54 33.58
C PHE A 543 -16.75 -5.49 34.33
N GLY A 544 -16.82 -5.54 35.65
CA GLY A 544 -16.05 -6.49 36.46
C GLY A 544 -16.35 -7.96 36.11
N GLY A 545 -17.60 -8.28 35.77
CA GLY A 545 -17.99 -9.61 35.31
C GLY A 545 -17.33 -10.05 34.01
N TRP A 546 -17.03 -9.12 33.10
CA TRP A 546 -16.40 -9.46 31.81
C TRP A 546 -14.98 -10.01 31.93
N TRP A 547 -14.27 -9.66 33.01
CA TRP A 547 -12.94 -10.19 33.30
C TRP A 547 -12.92 -11.69 33.61
N ALA A 548 -14.08 -12.32 33.87
CA ALA A 548 -14.19 -13.77 33.99
C ALA A 548 -14.06 -14.50 32.63
N TYR A 549 -14.24 -13.81 31.51
CA TYR A 549 -14.18 -14.42 30.18
C TYR A 549 -12.77 -14.35 29.59
N MET A 550 -12.27 -15.50 29.12
CA MET A 550 -10.91 -15.60 28.59
C MET A 550 -10.64 -14.65 27.43
N PHE A 551 -11.55 -14.61 26.46
CA PHE A 551 -11.39 -13.77 25.27
C PHE A 551 -11.26 -12.28 25.62
N TRP A 552 -11.90 -11.83 26.71
CA TRP A 552 -11.89 -10.44 27.13
C TRP A 552 -10.52 -10.03 27.66
N TRP A 553 -10.05 -10.69 28.73
CA TRP A 553 -8.78 -10.30 29.35
C TRP A 553 -7.57 -10.58 28.45
N THR A 554 -7.63 -11.61 27.58
CA THR A 554 -6.56 -11.86 26.60
C THR A 554 -6.52 -10.79 25.51
N GLY A 555 -7.67 -10.24 25.08
CA GLY A 555 -7.74 -9.08 24.19
C GLY A 555 -7.05 -7.84 24.79
N GLU A 556 -7.34 -7.55 26.06
CA GLU A 556 -6.69 -6.44 26.77
C GLU A 556 -5.17 -6.63 26.89
N VAL A 557 -4.72 -7.85 27.22
CA VAL A 557 -3.27 -8.18 27.25
C VAL A 557 -2.64 -7.95 25.88
N ALA A 558 -3.32 -8.33 24.79
CA ALA A 558 -2.82 -8.10 23.43
C ALA A 558 -2.69 -6.60 23.12
N THR A 559 -3.73 -5.80 23.36
CA THR A 559 -3.70 -4.34 23.10
C THR A 559 -2.63 -3.63 23.94
N ILE A 560 -2.48 -4.00 25.22
CA ILE A 560 -1.44 -3.45 26.10
C ILE A 560 -0.05 -3.83 25.59
N ALA A 561 0.17 -5.11 25.26
CA ALA A 561 1.46 -5.56 24.74
C ALA A 561 1.82 -4.90 23.39
N MET A 562 0.85 -4.74 22.48
CA MET A 562 1.00 -3.99 21.23
C MET A 562 1.36 -2.52 21.47
N SER A 563 0.77 -1.90 22.49
CA SER A 563 1.06 -0.50 22.86
C SER A 563 2.47 -0.36 23.43
N ILE A 564 2.89 -1.27 24.32
CA ILE A 564 4.26 -1.31 24.86
C ILE A 564 5.27 -1.57 23.74
N LEU A 565 4.96 -2.47 22.79
CA LEU A 565 5.80 -2.72 21.63
C LEU A 565 6.09 -1.44 20.84
N ILE A 566 5.06 -0.64 20.52
CA ILE A 566 5.25 0.63 19.82
C ILE A 566 6.06 1.62 20.67
N GLY A 567 5.77 1.72 21.98
CA GLY A 567 6.49 2.59 22.92
C GLY A 567 7.99 2.26 23.00
N LEU A 568 8.34 1.00 23.21
CA LEU A 568 9.73 0.54 23.26
C LEU A 568 10.44 0.64 21.89
N SER A 569 9.68 0.57 20.80
CA SER A 569 10.18 0.75 19.44
C SER A 569 10.46 2.21 19.07
N PHE A 570 10.22 3.16 19.99
CA PHE A 570 10.53 4.56 19.75
C PHE A 570 12.02 4.77 19.47
N TYR A 571 12.31 5.61 18.46
CA TYR A 571 13.66 5.75 17.90
C TYR A 571 14.74 6.02 18.95
N TRP A 572 14.43 6.86 19.94
CA TRP A 572 15.38 7.22 21.00
C TRP A 572 15.71 6.03 21.92
N ILE A 573 14.69 5.30 22.40
CA ILE A 573 14.86 4.14 23.29
C ILE A 573 15.66 3.06 22.58
N ARG A 574 15.24 2.71 21.36
CA ARG A 574 15.89 1.68 20.53
C ARG A 574 17.35 1.99 20.25
N ARG A 575 17.71 3.26 20.06
CA ARG A 575 19.10 3.67 19.79
C ARG A 575 19.98 3.58 21.04
N GLN A 576 19.44 3.94 22.21
CA GLN A 576 20.21 3.92 23.45
C GLN A 576 20.36 2.52 24.02
N GLN A 577 19.32 1.69 23.92
CA GLN A 577 19.24 0.36 24.55
C GLN A 577 18.75 -0.70 23.55
N TYR A 578 19.49 -0.87 22.45
CA TYR A 578 19.10 -1.75 21.34
C TYR A 578 18.85 -3.21 21.77
N GLU A 579 19.72 -3.77 22.62
CA GLU A 579 19.59 -5.17 23.07
C GLU A 579 18.35 -5.40 23.93
N PHE A 580 18.06 -4.49 24.86
CA PHE A 580 16.84 -4.54 25.67
C PHE A 580 15.61 -4.43 24.78
N PHE A 581 15.60 -3.46 23.86
CA PHE A 581 14.53 -3.30 22.88
C PHE A 581 14.29 -4.62 22.12
N LEU A 582 15.33 -5.24 21.58
CA LEU A 582 15.20 -6.44 20.74
C LEU A 582 14.61 -7.62 21.53
N ILE A 583 15.09 -7.87 22.76
CA ILE A 583 14.60 -8.95 23.61
C ILE A 583 13.14 -8.71 24.01
N ALA A 584 12.83 -7.49 24.49
CA ALA A 584 11.47 -7.12 24.88
C ALA A 584 10.52 -7.21 23.68
N HIS A 585 10.95 -6.77 22.50
CA HIS A 585 10.14 -6.80 21.28
C HIS A 585 9.80 -8.24 20.86
N ILE A 586 10.76 -9.16 20.92
CA ILE A 586 10.51 -10.58 20.64
C ILE A 586 9.56 -11.20 21.68
N GLY A 587 9.80 -10.98 22.97
CA GLY A 587 8.97 -11.54 24.05
C GLY A 587 7.52 -11.04 23.98
N LEU A 588 7.33 -9.73 23.81
CA LEU A 588 5.99 -9.14 23.67
C LEU A 588 5.30 -9.58 22.38
N SER A 589 6.03 -9.81 21.28
CA SER A 589 5.44 -10.33 20.03
C SER A 589 4.86 -11.74 20.21
N ILE A 590 5.52 -12.60 21.01
CA ILE A 590 4.99 -13.93 21.36
C ILE A 590 3.72 -13.77 22.20
N ILE A 591 3.76 -12.90 23.22
CA ILE A 591 2.61 -12.62 24.07
C ILE A 591 1.42 -12.14 23.23
N VAL A 592 1.63 -11.21 22.30
CA VAL A 592 0.57 -10.72 21.39
C VAL A 592 -0.04 -11.85 20.57
N LEU A 593 0.77 -12.72 19.94
CA LEU A 593 0.24 -13.83 19.13
C LEU A 593 -0.58 -14.81 19.97
N VAL A 594 -0.06 -15.24 21.12
CA VAL A 594 -0.75 -16.20 22.01
C VAL A 594 -2.01 -15.57 22.63
N ALA A 595 -1.94 -14.31 23.07
CA ALA A 595 -3.08 -13.60 23.61
C ALA A 595 -4.17 -13.41 22.55
N MET A 596 -3.81 -13.09 21.30
CA MET A 596 -4.78 -12.99 20.21
C MET A 596 -5.47 -14.31 19.89
N LEU A 597 -4.76 -15.45 19.99
CA LEU A 597 -5.40 -16.77 19.84
C LEU A 597 -6.45 -17.02 20.94
N GLY A 598 -6.15 -16.62 22.18
CA GLY A 598 -7.13 -16.64 23.27
C GLY A 598 -8.30 -15.67 23.04
N HIS A 599 -8.03 -14.48 22.51
CA HIS A 599 -9.02 -13.45 22.23
C HIS A 599 -10.02 -13.89 21.16
N VAL A 600 -9.54 -14.47 20.05
CA VAL A 600 -10.44 -14.88 18.94
C VAL A 600 -11.08 -16.25 19.14
N SER A 601 -10.78 -16.94 20.25
CA SER A 601 -11.36 -18.26 20.57
C SER A 601 -12.89 -18.26 20.65
N ILE A 602 -13.50 -17.10 20.92
CA ILE A 602 -14.96 -16.91 20.90
C ILE A 602 -15.60 -17.22 19.53
N PHE A 603 -14.83 -17.16 18.44
CA PHE A 603 -15.32 -17.38 17.07
C PHE A 603 -15.15 -18.81 16.56
N GLY A 604 -14.91 -19.78 17.44
CA GLY A 604 -14.88 -21.20 17.07
C GLY A 604 -13.83 -21.57 16.02
N GLY A 605 -12.70 -20.85 15.98
CA GLY A 605 -11.59 -21.10 15.06
C GLY A 605 -11.61 -20.32 13.75
N THR A 606 -12.67 -19.54 13.47
CA THR A 606 -12.83 -18.77 12.21
C THR A 606 -11.64 -17.86 11.89
N TYR A 607 -10.99 -17.31 12.93
CA TYR A 607 -9.87 -16.37 12.79
C TYR A 607 -8.49 -16.99 13.03
N ASP A 608 -8.40 -18.30 13.29
CA ASP A 608 -7.14 -18.98 13.63
C ASP A 608 -6.10 -18.86 12.51
N GLY A 609 -6.54 -18.77 11.25
CA GLY A 609 -5.65 -18.56 10.11
C GLY A 609 -4.78 -17.31 10.21
N LEU A 610 -5.30 -16.23 10.82
CA LEU A 610 -4.57 -14.97 11.02
C LEU A 610 -3.52 -15.06 12.15
N PHE A 611 -3.62 -16.05 13.02
CA PHE A 611 -2.57 -16.43 13.97
C PHE A 611 -1.52 -17.36 13.32
N TRP A 612 -1.97 -18.39 12.61
CA TRP A 612 -1.08 -19.39 12.03
C TRP A 612 -0.17 -18.81 10.95
N ALA A 613 -0.67 -17.90 10.11
CA ALA A 613 0.14 -17.26 9.07
C ALA A 613 1.42 -16.57 9.60
N PRO A 614 1.36 -15.60 10.54
CA PRO A 614 2.57 -14.99 11.11
C PRO A 614 3.44 -15.99 11.88
N ALA A 615 2.84 -16.98 12.57
CA ALA A 615 3.60 -18.03 13.25
C ALA A 615 4.46 -18.86 12.27
N PHE A 616 3.87 -19.31 11.15
CA PHE A 616 4.60 -20.03 10.10
C PHE A 616 5.67 -19.17 9.44
N ILE A 617 5.35 -17.92 9.08
CA ILE A 617 6.33 -16.97 8.52
C ILE A 617 7.53 -16.84 9.45
N TRP A 618 7.29 -16.70 10.75
CA TRP A 618 8.35 -16.51 11.73
C TRP A 618 9.21 -17.76 11.91
N VAL A 619 8.59 -18.93 12.07
CA VAL A 619 9.33 -20.20 12.20
C VAL A 619 10.14 -20.49 10.94
N ALA A 620 9.56 -20.26 9.76
CA ALA A 620 10.25 -20.44 8.49
C ALA A 620 11.49 -19.54 8.38
N ASP A 621 11.41 -18.25 8.76
CA ASP A 621 12.59 -17.36 8.83
C ASP A 621 13.69 -17.97 9.70
N ARG A 622 13.36 -18.51 10.89
CA ARG A 622 14.35 -19.09 11.80
C ARG A 622 14.98 -20.36 11.27
N VAL A 623 14.19 -21.21 10.60
CA VAL A 623 14.70 -22.40 9.92
C VAL A 623 15.66 -22.00 8.79
N PHE A 624 15.29 -21.03 7.93
CA PHE A 624 16.16 -20.58 6.85
C PHE A 624 17.47 -19.96 7.36
N ARG A 625 17.44 -19.24 8.49
CA ARG A 625 18.65 -18.73 9.15
C ARG A 625 19.55 -19.86 9.62
N ALA A 626 19.00 -20.87 10.29
CA ALA A 626 19.76 -22.02 10.73
C ALA A 626 20.40 -22.75 9.54
N LEU A 627 19.63 -23.00 8.47
CA LEU A 627 20.13 -23.61 7.24
C LEU A 627 21.25 -22.79 6.59
N ARG A 628 21.11 -21.45 6.55
CA ARG A 628 22.11 -20.54 5.99
C ARG A 628 23.42 -20.53 6.79
N ILE A 629 23.34 -20.56 8.12
CA ILE A 629 24.51 -20.70 9.00
C ILE A 629 25.20 -22.06 8.76
N MET A 630 24.42 -23.14 8.69
CA MET A 630 24.95 -24.47 8.38
C MET A 630 25.57 -24.58 6.98
N ALA A 631 25.03 -23.83 6.01
CA ALA A 631 25.60 -23.75 4.67
C ALA A 631 26.94 -22.98 4.63
N PHE A 632 27.19 -22.06 5.57
CA PHE A 632 28.50 -21.44 5.71
C PHE A 632 29.52 -22.38 6.36
N ASN A 633 29.12 -23.11 7.40
CA ASN A 633 29.94 -24.16 7.99
C ASN A 633 29.05 -25.24 8.62
N PRO A 634 29.07 -26.49 8.12
CA PRO A 634 28.24 -27.58 8.67
C PRO A 634 28.65 -27.92 10.11
N ASN A 635 29.93 -27.72 10.46
CA ASN A 635 30.40 -27.73 11.85
C ASN A 635 30.16 -26.35 12.47
N PHE A 636 28.91 -25.92 12.57
CA PHE A 636 28.54 -24.53 12.87
C PHE A 636 29.20 -23.97 14.15
N TRP A 637 29.49 -24.81 15.15
CA TRP A 637 30.21 -24.42 16.36
C TRP A 637 31.74 -24.29 16.21
N ARG A 638 32.36 -24.54 15.06
CA ARG A 638 33.83 -24.64 14.91
C ARG A 638 34.45 -23.59 13.99
N THR A 639 33.72 -22.54 13.62
CA THR A 639 34.31 -21.44 12.84
C THR A 639 35.17 -20.56 13.73
N TRP A 640 36.48 -20.53 13.45
CA TRP A 640 37.45 -19.65 14.09
C TRP A 640 37.82 -18.51 13.12
N ALA A 641 37.73 -17.29 13.61
CA ALA A 641 38.11 -16.07 12.94
C ALA A 641 39.28 -15.43 13.68
N ASN A 642 40.05 -14.62 12.97
CA ASN A 642 41.18 -13.87 13.53
C ASN A 642 40.86 -12.38 13.50
N ALA A 643 40.95 -11.72 14.65
CA ALA A 643 40.77 -10.28 14.77
C ALA A 643 42.08 -9.56 15.10
N THR A 644 42.25 -8.37 14.52
CA THR A 644 43.38 -7.48 14.81
C THR A 644 42.85 -6.05 14.96
N TYR A 645 43.48 -5.26 15.82
CA TYR A 645 43.13 -3.86 16.04
C TYR A 645 44.40 -3.01 16.13
N ASN A 646 44.50 -2.00 15.28
CA ASN A 646 45.56 -1.01 15.33
C ASN A 646 44.99 0.34 15.77
N GLU A 647 45.48 0.86 16.90
CA GLU A 647 45.04 2.13 17.49
C GLU A 647 45.19 3.33 16.53
N SER A 648 46.24 3.34 15.70
CA SER A 648 46.47 4.46 14.76
C SER A 648 45.43 4.54 13.65
N SER A 649 44.97 3.37 13.17
CA SER A 649 43.90 3.23 12.17
C SER A 649 42.49 3.26 12.77
N ASN A 650 42.36 2.96 14.07
CA ASN A 650 41.09 2.81 14.79
C ASN A 650 40.07 1.92 14.03
N ILE A 651 40.54 0.81 13.46
CA ILE A 651 39.72 -0.19 12.79
C ILE A 651 40.03 -1.60 13.34
N VAL A 652 38.99 -2.41 13.51
CA VAL A 652 39.14 -3.85 13.79
C VAL A 652 39.02 -4.60 12.46
N ARG A 653 40.05 -5.36 12.12
CA ARG A 653 40.04 -6.24 10.95
C ARG A 653 39.74 -7.67 11.40
N VAL A 654 38.67 -8.25 10.88
CA VAL A 654 38.27 -9.64 11.17
C VAL A 654 38.39 -10.48 9.91
N ASN A 655 39.22 -11.52 9.95
CA ASN A 655 39.41 -12.47 8.87
C ASN A 655 38.71 -13.78 9.22
N ILE A 656 37.78 -14.21 8.37
CA ILE A 656 37.02 -15.44 8.55
C ILE A 656 37.35 -16.39 7.39
N PRO A 657 37.86 -17.60 7.66
CA PRO A 657 38.04 -18.63 6.64
C PRO A 657 36.69 -19.06 6.05
N TRP A 658 36.61 -19.19 4.72
CA TRP A 658 35.39 -19.65 4.03
C TRP A 658 35.57 -20.97 3.27
N GLY A 659 36.72 -21.65 3.38
CA GLY A 659 36.99 -22.92 2.68
C GLY A 659 36.06 -24.09 3.02
N THR A 660 35.23 -23.99 4.08
CA THR A 660 34.19 -24.99 4.41
C THR A 660 32.79 -24.58 3.97
N SER A 661 32.65 -23.41 3.35
CA SER A 661 31.37 -22.88 2.89
C SER A 661 30.89 -23.57 1.62
N LEU A 662 29.58 -23.82 1.55
CA LEU A 662 28.93 -24.37 0.36
C LEU A 662 28.80 -23.35 -0.78
N TYR A 663 29.14 -22.08 -0.54
CA TYR A 663 29.07 -21.01 -1.53
C TYR A 663 30.31 -20.11 -1.42
N LYS A 664 30.66 -19.46 -2.53
CA LYS A 664 31.70 -18.42 -2.53
C LYS A 664 31.10 -17.08 -2.09
N PRO A 665 31.69 -16.38 -1.10
CA PRO A 665 31.28 -15.02 -0.77
C PRO A 665 31.36 -14.09 -1.99
N ALA A 666 30.32 -13.31 -2.22
CA ALA A 666 30.19 -12.46 -3.40
C ALA A 666 30.35 -10.96 -3.05
N PRO A 667 30.83 -10.13 -3.99
CA PRO A 667 30.90 -8.68 -3.80
C PRO A 667 29.58 -8.04 -3.40
N GLY A 668 29.64 -7.05 -2.51
CA GLY A 668 28.48 -6.29 -2.03
C GLY A 668 27.59 -7.04 -1.04
N THR A 669 27.92 -8.29 -0.68
CA THR A 669 27.16 -9.04 0.32
C THR A 669 27.59 -8.68 1.75
N TYR A 670 26.65 -8.81 2.68
CA TYR A 670 26.90 -8.61 4.10
C TYR A 670 26.45 -9.82 4.93
N TYR A 671 27.05 -9.98 6.11
CA TYR A 671 26.87 -11.13 6.98
C TYR A 671 26.63 -10.66 8.41
N TYR A 672 25.70 -11.31 9.10
CA TYR A 672 25.55 -11.16 10.54
C TYR A 672 26.58 -12.06 11.24
N ILE A 673 27.46 -11.43 12.01
CA ILE A 673 28.49 -12.11 12.79
C ILE A 673 28.02 -12.19 14.24
N HIS A 674 28.03 -13.41 14.78
CA HIS A 674 27.90 -13.68 16.21
C HIS A 674 29.27 -14.00 16.77
N VAL A 675 29.63 -13.45 17.93
CA VAL A 675 30.88 -13.80 18.63
C VAL A 675 30.54 -14.70 19.82
N LEU A 676 31.14 -15.89 19.84
CA LEU A 676 30.77 -16.97 20.76
C LEU A 676 31.64 -17.07 22.03
N ASN A 677 32.61 -16.17 22.20
CA ASN A 677 33.58 -16.23 23.31
C ASN A 677 33.05 -15.67 24.64
N GLY A 678 31.80 -15.20 24.71
CA GLY A 678 31.25 -14.52 25.90
C GLY A 678 29.79 -14.87 26.17
N PRO A 679 29.18 -14.32 27.24
CA PRO A 679 27.83 -14.70 27.66
C PRO A 679 26.73 -14.25 26.68
N ARG A 680 27.02 -13.33 25.74
CA ARG A 680 26.05 -12.70 24.84
C ARG A 680 26.03 -13.34 23.44
N LEU A 681 25.95 -14.67 23.40
CA LEU A 681 26.00 -15.48 22.17
C LEU A 681 24.85 -15.18 21.18
N TRP A 682 23.77 -14.57 21.66
CA TRP A 682 22.58 -14.23 20.88
C TRP A 682 22.72 -12.94 20.07
N GLU A 683 23.69 -12.08 20.40
CA GLU A 683 23.94 -10.83 19.66
C GLU A 683 24.41 -11.16 18.24
N SER A 684 23.87 -10.44 17.26
CA SER A 684 24.19 -10.64 15.84
C SER A 684 24.32 -9.28 15.18
N HIS A 685 25.48 -8.99 14.60
CA HIS A 685 25.75 -7.69 14.00
C HIS A 685 26.13 -7.82 12.53
N PRO A 686 25.48 -7.07 11.63
CA PRO A 686 25.73 -7.13 10.20
C PRO A 686 26.97 -6.34 9.78
N PHE A 687 27.81 -6.94 8.94
CA PHE A 687 28.99 -6.31 8.35
C PHE A 687 29.13 -6.72 6.88
N THR A 688 29.43 -5.75 6.02
CA THR A 688 29.72 -5.98 4.60
C THR A 688 31.10 -6.60 4.43
N VAL A 689 31.22 -7.56 3.53
CA VAL A 689 32.51 -8.13 3.14
C VAL A 689 33.34 -7.08 2.42
N ALA A 690 34.52 -6.77 2.95
CA ALA A 690 35.44 -5.82 2.36
C ALA A 690 36.24 -6.45 1.20
N SER A 691 36.75 -7.66 1.39
CA SER A 691 37.51 -8.39 0.37
C SER A 691 37.38 -9.90 0.56
N VAL A 692 37.56 -10.65 -0.53
CA VAL A 692 37.51 -12.11 -0.57
C VAL A 692 38.80 -12.59 -1.22
N LEU A 693 39.61 -13.33 -0.46
CA LEU A 693 40.84 -13.96 -0.93
C LEU A 693 40.55 -15.43 -1.28
N ASP A 694 41.11 -15.88 -2.40
CA ASP A 694 40.94 -17.22 -2.98
C ASP A 694 42.32 -17.89 -3.15
N ASP A 695 42.40 -19.20 -2.97
CA ASP A 695 43.66 -19.97 -2.96
C ASP A 695 44.47 -19.80 -4.26
N GLY A 696 43.80 -19.53 -5.39
CA GLY A 696 44.44 -19.32 -6.70
C GLY A 696 45.27 -18.04 -6.84
N GLN A 697 45.06 -17.03 -5.99
CA GLN A 697 45.79 -15.76 -6.05
C GLN A 697 47.06 -15.76 -5.18
N THR A 698 47.07 -16.54 -4.10
CA THR A 698 48.24 -16.73 -3.24
C THR A 698 49.41 -17.37 -4.00
N ALA A 699 49.11 -18.30 -4.93
CA ALA A 699 50.10 -18.94 -5.80
C ALA A 699 50.78 -17.97 -6.80
N ALA A 700 50.08 -16.91 -7.22
CA ALA A 700 50.66 -15.86 -8.07
C ALA A 700 51.54 -14.91 -7.25
N LYS A 701 51.14 -14.62 -6.00
CA LYS A 701 51.89 -13.77 -5.06
C LYS A 701 53.23 -14.41 -4.64
N LEU A 702 53.26 -15.73 -4.45
CA LEU A 702 54.47 -16.50 -4.11
C LEU A 702 55.42 -16.76 -5.30
N ARG A 703 54.94 -16.70 -6.55
CA ARG A 703 55.81 -16.85 -7.74
C ARG A 703 56.51 -15.55 -8.17
N GLY A 704 56.08 -14.40 -7.66
CA GLY A 704 56.66 -13.09 -7.98
C GLY A 704 57.90 -12.70 -7.16
N GLU A 705 58.19 -13.43 -6.10
CA GLU A 705 59.28 -13.12 -5.15
C GLU A 705 60.29 -14.27 -5.12
N GLN A 706 61.07 -14.41 -6.20
CA GLN A 706 62.23 -15.31 -6.24
C GLN A 706 63.49 -14.50 -6.50
N VAL A 707 64.22 -14.20 -5.42
CA VAL A 707 65.65 -13.90 -5.45
C VAL A 707 66.40 -15.15 -4.97
N PRO A 708 67.34 -15.71 -5.75
CA PRO A 708 68.07 -16.92 -5.38
C PRO A 708 69.37 -16.55 -4.66
N LEU A 709 69.67 -17.10 -3.49
CA LEU A 709 71.08 -17.22 -3.07
C LEU A 709 71.34 -18.22 -1.91
N LEU A 710 71.99 -19.32 -2.33
CA LEU A 710 73.09 -20.09 -1.74
C LEU A 710 72.99 -20.85 -0.41
N GLU A 711 73.50 -22.07 -0.54
CA GLU A 711 73.74 -23.15 0.41
C GLU A 711 74.74 -22.81 1.53
N SER A 712 74.56 -23.44 2.69
CA SER A 712 75.66 -24.15 3.38
C SER A 712 75.16 -25.10 4.46
N ASP A 713 75.82 -26.26 4.50
CA ASP A 713 75.62 -27.47 5.29
C ASP A 713 75.55 -27.34 6.83
N ASN A 714 74.95 -28.40 7.39
CA ASN A 714 75.39 -29.24 8.52
C ASN A 714 74.69 -29.18 9.89
N SER A 715 74.13 -30.35 10.21
CA SER A 715 74.13 -31.07 11.50
C SER A 715 73.17 -30.64 12.63
N GLY A 716 72.36 -31.60 13.09
CA GLY A 716 71.97 -31.69 14.50
C GLY A 716 70.50 -31.92 14.81
N GLN A 717 70.10 -33.20 14.81
CA GLN A 717 69.40 -33.84 15.94
C GLN A 717 67.91 -33.54 16.20
N CYS A 718 67.12 -34.61 16.15
CA CYS A 718 65.71 -34.70 16.52
C CYS A 718 65.48 -34.53 18.03
N THR A 719 64.40 -33.83 18.40
CA THR A 719 63.55 -34.17 19.56
C THR A 719 62.11 -33.74 19.29
N ASP A 720 61.20 -34.70 19.38
CA ASP A 720 59.74 -34.55 19.37
C ASP A 720 59.24 -33.74 20.58
N THR A 721 58.44 -32.70 20.32
CA THR A 721 57.41 -32.22 21.26
C THR A 721 56.26 -31.54 20.50
N VAL A 722 55.10 -32.21 20.53
CA VAL A 722 53.71 -31.70 20.54
C VAL A 722 53.38 -30.53 19.60
N ASP A 723 52.70 -30.87 18.50
CA ASP A 723 52.04 -30.01 17.50
C ASP A 723 51.47 -28.68 18.05
N GLU A 724 52.29 -27.63 18.01
CA GLU A 724 51.80 -26.29 17.66
C GLU A 724 51.36 -26.35 16.20
N ARG A 725 50.06 -26.46 15.96
CA ARG A 725 49.48 -26.18 14.63
C ARG A 725 49.64 -24.70 14.34
N SER A 726 50.82 -24.31 13.88
CA SER A 726 51.02 -23.18 12.99
C SER A 726 50.21 -23.47 11.71
N VAL A 727 48.95 -23.06 11.73
CA VAL A 727 48.07 -23.13 10.55
C VAL A 727 48.70 -22.25 9.48
N GLU A 728 49.24 -22.92 8.46
CA GLU A 728 49.69 -22.34 7.20
C GLU A 728 48.68 -21.30 6.69
N ASP A 729 49.18 -20.13 6.30
CA ASP A 729 48.43 -18.95 5.82
C ASP A 729 47.86 -19.16 4.38
N ASN A 730 47.44 -20.39 4.07
CA ASN A 730 47.00 -20.88 2.76
C ASN A 730 45.49 -21.19 2.73
N SER A 731 44.66 -20.41 3.42
CA SER A 731 43.21 -20.62 3.41
C SER A 731 42.44 -19.43 2.86
N SER A 732 41.64 -19.70 1.83
CA SER A 732 40.57 -18.85 1.32
C SER A 732 39.80 -18.19 2.47
N SER A 733 39.87 -16.86 2.54
CA SER A 733 39.34 -16.06 3.64
C SER A 733 38.59 -14.82 3.16
N MET A 734 37.66 -14.35 3.98
CA MET A 734 36.94 -13.09 3.75
C MET A 734 37.22 -12.13 4.90
N THR A 735 37.38 -10.86 4.56
CA THR A 735 37.79 -9.81 5.51
C THR A 735 36.67 -8.81 5.76
N PHE A 736 36.52 -8.42 7.02
CA PHE A 736 35.62 -7.36 7.48
C PHE A 736 36.41 -6.24 8.12
N LEU A 737 36.06 -4.99 7.79
CA LEU A 737 36.61 -3.78 8.41
C LEU A 737 35.55 -3.17 9.32
N ILE A 738 35.75 -3.26 10.63
CA ILE A 738 34.77 -2.91 11.65
C ILE A 738 35.26 -1.71 12.44
N ARG A 739 34.51 -0.60 12.36
CA ARG A 739 34.80 0.60 13.14
C ARG A 739 34.30 0.43 14.59
N PRO A 740 35.13 0.64 15.61
CA PRO A 740 34.69 0.60 17.00
C PRO A 740 33.73 1.76 17.31
N TYR A 741 32.55 1.41 17.82
CA TYR A 741 31.59 2.31 18.42
C TYR A 741 31.35 1.87 19.87
N ASP A 742 30.10 1.73 20.29
CA ASP A 742 29.66 1.23 21.58
C ASP A 742 29.21 -0.25 21.49
N GLY A 743 28.93 -0.84 22.65
CA GLY A 743 28.36 -2.18 22.76
C GLY A 743 29.23 -3.28 22.16
N PHE A 744 28.72 -3.98 21.16
CA PHE A 744 29.39 -5.14 20.55
C PHE A 744 30.74 -4.77 19.92
N THR A 745 30.79 -3.68 19.18
CA THR A 745 32.01 -3.28 18.45
C THR A 745 33.11 -2.78 19.37
N SER A 746 32.78 -2.16 20.50
CA SER A 746 33.78 -1.78 21.52
C SER A 746 34.39 -3.01 22.18
N ARG A 747 33.57 -4.02 22.51
CA ARG A 747 34.06 -5.28 23.07
C ARG A 747 34.96 -6.01 22.08
N LEU A 748 34.57 -6.02 20.81
CA LEU A 748 35.37 -6.62 19.74
C LEU A 748 36.73 -5.93 19.62
N ARG A 749 36.76 -4.59 19.70
CA ARG A 749 38.00 -3.81 19.78
C ARG A 749 38.83 -4.22 21.00
N ASP A 750 38.24 -4.27 22.19
CA ASP A 750 38.99 -4.55 23.42
C ASP A 750 39.66 -5.93 23.39
N VAL A 751 38.96 -6.94 22.85
CA VAL A 751 39.52 -8.28 22.63
C VAL A 751 40.67 -8.26 21.60
N ALA A 752 40.48 -7.57 20.48
CA ALA A 752 41.50 -7.47 19.44
C ALA A 752 42.72 -6.63 19.89
N ALA A 753 42.50 -5.60 20.69
CA ALA A 753 43.54 -4.74 21.25
C ALA A 753 44.38 -5.48 22.28
N ALA A 754 43.77 -6.32 23.12
CA ALA A 754 44.48 -7.15 24.08
C ALA A 754 45.41 -8.19 23.41
N GLY A 755 45.10 -8.61 22.19
CA GLY A 755 45.93 -9.53 21.41
C GLY A 755 47.00 -8.84 20.54
N TRP A 756 46.92 -7.53 20.32
CA TRP A 756 47.81 -6.81 19.40
C TRP A 756 49.27 -6.80 19.87
N PRO A 757 50.29 -7.01 18.99
CA PRO A 757 50.21 -7.10 17.53
C PRO A 757 49.83 -8.48 16.96
N SER A 758 49.63 -9.48 17.81
CA SER A 758 49.21 -10.83 17.38
C SER A 758 47.73 -10.88 17.00
N LYS A 759 47.35 -11.92 16.24
CA LYS A 759 45.95 -12.17 15.85
C LYS A 759 45.17 -12.73 17.06
N ALA A 760 44.09 -12.09 17.46
CA ALA A 760 43.20 -12.57 18.52
C ALA A 760 42.20 -13.60 17.96
N PRO A 761 42.15 -14.84 18.49
CA PRO A 761 41.23 -15.86 18.00
C PRO A 761 39.80 -15.62 18.51
N LEU A 762 38.83 -15.60 17.59
CA LEU A 762 37.42 -15.42 17.85
C LEU A 762 36.64 -16.63 17.31
N ARG A 763 35.80 -17.22 18.15
CA ARG A 763 34.83 -18.20 17.72
C ARG A 763 33.58 -17.47 17.23
N VAL A 764 33.14 -17.73 16.00
CA VAL A 764 32.06 -16.97 15.37
C VAL A 764 30.97 -17.86 14.78
N LEU A 765 29.74 -17.35 14.69
CA LEU A 765 28.73 -17.85 13.75
C LEU A 765 28.54 -16.81 12.65
N VAL A 766 28.44 -17.30 11.42
CA VAL A 766 28.28 -16.47 10.22
C VAL A 766 26.90 -16.76 9.65
N ASP A 767 25.99 -15.80 9.79
CA ASP A 767 24.65 -15.82 9.22
C ASP A 767 24.68 -14.94 7.95
N GLY A 768 24.69 -15.56 6.77
CA GLY A 768 24.73 -14.87 5.47
C GLY A 768 24.99 -15.84 4.31
N PRO A 769 25.11 -15.37 3.06
CA PRO A 769 25.15 -13.96 2.66
C PRO A 769 23.77 -13.31 2.70
N TYR A 770 23.73 -12.02 2.97
CA TYR A 770 22.58 -11.15 2.74
C TYR A 770 22.96 -10.05 1.73
N GLY A 771 21.94 -9.42 1.15
CA GLY A 771 22.11 -8.45 0.07
C GLY A 771 22.27 -9.13 -1.30
N HIS A 772 22.59 -8.33 -2.31
CA HIS A 772 22.80 -8.80 -3.68
C HIS A 772 23.95 -8.05 -4.33
N THR A 773 24.68 -8.75 -5.21
CA THR A 773 25.76 -8.16 -6.00
C THR A 773 25.18 -7.29 -7.11
N GLN A 774 25.59 -6.03 -7.15
CA GLN A 774 25.23 -5.12 -8.22
C GLN A 774 26.12 -5.36 -9.45
N PRO A 775 25.56 -5.29 -10.66
CA PRO A 775 26.32 -5.55 -11.88
C PRO A 775 27.11 -4.30 -12.33
N PHE A 776 27.92 -3.72 -11.43
CA PHE A 776 28.69 -2.50 -11.71
C PHE A 776 29.65 -2.65 -12.91
N HIS A 777 30.10 -3.86 -13.21
CA HIS A 777 30.93 -4.16 -14.38
C HIS A 777 30.22 -3.96 -15.74
N LEU A 778 28.89 -3.82 -15.74
CA LEU A 778 28.09 -3.53 -16.95
C LEU A 778 28.02 -2.03 -17.27
N PHE A 779 28.45 -1.17 -16.36
CA PHE A 779 28.51 0.26 -16.60
C PHE A 779 29.82 0.64 -17.27
N ASP A 780 29.76 1.62 -18.19
CA ASP A 780 30.96 2.18 -18.81
C ASP A 780 31.82 2.93 -17.77
N ASN A 781 31.16 3.64 -16.84
CA ASN A 781 31.80 4.46 -15.81
C ASN A 781 31.17 4.17 -14.43
N VAL A 782 32.01 4.05 -13.40
CA VAL A 782 31.58 3.85 -12.00
C VAL A 782 32.26 4.86 -11.10
N VAL A 783 31.48 5.59 -10.29
CA VAL A 783 32.00 6.52 -9.27
C VAL A 783 31.52 6.12 -7.89
N PHE A 784 32.47 5.86 -6.99
CA PHE A 784 32.22 5.60 -5.57
C PHE A 784 32.45 6.88 -4.76
N LEU A 785 31.44 7.29 -4.01
CA LEU A 785 31.48 8.37 -3.04
C LEU A 785 31.35 7.73 -1.65
N VAL A 786 32.49 7.49 -0.99
CA VAL A 786 32.55 6.70 0.23
C VAL A 786 33.10 7.48 1.41
N GLY A 787 32.58 7.22 2.61
CA GLY A 787 32.99 7.92 3.84
C GLY A 787 33.29 6.96 5.00
N GLY A 788 34.42 7.17 5.67
CA GLY A 788 34.85 6.36 6.81
C GLY A 788 35.03 4.89 6.42
N SER A 789 34.44 3.98 7.18
CA SER A 789 34.42 2.54 6.88
C SER A 789 33.54 2.18 5.67
N GLY A 790 32.81 3.12 5.06
CA GLY A 790 32.03 2.89 3.84
C GLY A 790 32.87 2.48 2.61
N ILE A 791 34.19 2.63 2.69
CA ILE A 791 35.14 2.14 1.67
C ILE A 791 34.99 0.64 1.38
N VAL A 792 34.48 -0.14 2.35
CA VAL A 792 34.23 -1.58 2.19
C VAL A 792 33.37 -1.90 0.97
N VAL A 793 32.44 -1.01 0.59
CA VAL A 793 31.62 -1.22 -0.61
C VAL A 793 32.50 -1.21 -1.85
N ALA A 794 33.36 -0.22 -2.02
CA ALA A 794 34.26 -0.16 -3.18
C ALA A 794 35.26 -1.33 -3.18
N LEU A 795 35.83 -1.67 -2.02
CA LEU A 795 36.75 -2.81 -1.88
C LEU A 795 36.10 -4.13 -2.32
N SER A 796 34.84 -4.34 -1.93
CA SER A 796 34.12 -5.59 -2.21
C SER A 796 34.04 -5.87 -3.71
N TYR A 797 33.89 -4.81 -4.53
CA TYR A 797 33.80 -4.90 -5.99
C TYR A 797 35.14 -4.73 -6.71
N LEU A 798 36.21 -4.34 -6.02
CA LEU A 798 37.46 -3.90 -6.64
C LEU A 798 38.02 -4.93 -7.62
N GLN A 799 38.12 -6.19 -7.20
CA GLN A 799 38.61 -7.29 -8.03
C GLN A 799 37.79 -7.49 -9.31
N VAL A 800 36.47 -7.31 -9.25
CA VAL A 800 35.59 -7.42 -10.42
C VAL A 800 35.77 -6.22 -11.34
N LEU A 801 35.93 -5.02 -10.77
CA LEU A 801 36.04 -3.77 -11.51
C LEU A 801 37.43 -3.49 -12.10
N THR A 802 38.46 -4.19 -11.64
CA THR A 802 39.82 -4.14 -12.21
C THR A 802 40.22 -5.44 -12.92
N GLY A 803 39.27 -6.37 -13.08
CA GLY A 803 39.46 -7.64 -13.78
C GLY A 803 39.38 -7.53 -15.30
N ALA A 804 39.27 -8.70 -15.95
CA ALA A 804 39.26 -8.82 -17.42
C ALA A 804 38.05 -8.15 -18.10
N VAL A 805 36.89 -8.13 -17.42
CA VAL A 805 35.68 -7.42 -17.87
C VAL A 805 35.44 -6.27 -16.92
N SER A 806 36.07 -5.14 -17.20
CA SER A 806 36.08 -3.95 -16.34
C SER A 806 35.46 -2.73 -17.02
N PRO A 807 34.87 -1.80 -16.24
CA PRO A 807 34.47 -0.50 -16.74
C PRO A 807 35.65 0.27 -17.34
N LYS A 808 35.35 1.23 -18.23
CA LYS A 808 36.35 2.13 -18.81
C LYS A 808 36.98 3.02 -17.75
N SER A 809 36.18 3.44 -16.76
CA SER A 809 36.66 4.27 -15.65
C SER A 809 35.99 3.88 -14.33
N VAL A 810 36.81 3.69 -13.30
CA VAL A 810 36.42 3.46 -11.92
C VAL A 810 37.07 4.55 -11.07
N ARG A 811 36.26 5.40 -10.45
CA ARG A 811 36.74 6.50 -9.59
C ARG A 811 36.28 6.29 -8.15
N ILE A 812 37.22 6.29 -7.22
CA ILE A 812 36.93 6.16 -5.80
C ILE A 812 37.28 7.48 -5.12
N HIS A 813 36.26 8.21 -4.69
CA HIS A 813 36.41 9.37 -3.81
C HIS A 813 36.13 8.93 -2.38
N TRP A 814 37.15 8.91 -1.53
CA TRP A 814 37.06 8.41 -0.16
C TRP A 814 37.35 9.49 0.87
N ALA A 815 36.33 9.85 1.66
CA ALA A 815 36.48 10.73 2.81
C ALA A 815 36.87 9.94 4.05
N VAL A 816 38.03 10.24 4.63
CA VAL A 816 38.56 9.53 5.80
C VAL A 816 39.04 10.54 6.84
N ARG A 817 38.94 10.16 8.12
CA ARG A 817 39.42 10.99 9.24
C ARG A 817 40.82 10.58 9.67
N GLU A 818 41.11 9.29 9.68
CA GLU A 818 42.40 8.73 10.09
C GLU A 818 43.28 8.43 8.85
N PRO A 819 44.39 9.15 8.61
CA PRO A 819 45.30 8.88 7.49
C PRO A 819 45.85 7.45 7.50
N GLU A 820 46.19 6.93 8.68
CA GLU A 820 46.74 5.58 8.88
C GLU A 820 45.76 4.48 8.47
N PHE A 821 44.46 4.71 8.63
CA PHE A 821 43.45 3.78 8.13
C PHE A 821 43.47 3.72 6.60
N ALA A 822 43.66 4.87 5.96
CA ALA A 822 43.73 4.94 4.51
C ALA A 822 44.98 4.26 3.95
N LEU A 823 46.13 4.47 4.60
CA LEU A 823 47.38 3.78 4.26
C LEU A 823 47.26 2.27 4.43
N ASP A 824 46.68 1.78 5.55
CA ASP A 824 46.48 0.33 5.77
C ASP A 824 45.63 -0.30 4.65
N VAL A 825 44.52 0.35 4.26
CA VAL A 825 43.65 -0.13 3.18
C VAL A 825 44.36 -0.07 1.82
N LEU A 826 45.08 1.02 1.53
CA LEU A 826 45.83 1.16 0.29
C LEU A 826 46.89 0.06 0.14
N GLN A 827 47.63 -0.24 1.21
CA GLN A 827 48.71 -1.23 1.19
C GLN A 827 48.19 -2.66 1.15
N ARG A 828 47.16 -2.98 1.94
CA ARG A 828 46.71 -4.37 2.13
C ARG A 828 45.61 -4.81 1.18
N ASP A 829 44.69 -3.92 0.82
CA ASP A 829 43.45 -4.28 0.12
C ASP A 829 43.41 -3.75 -1.32
N ILE A 830 44.04 -2.59 -1.59
CA ILE A 830 44.04 -1.96 -2.93
C ILE A 830 45.38 -2.15 -3.64
N GLY A 831 46.46 -2.49 -2.93
CA GLY A 831 47.84 -2.47 -3.44
C GLY A 831 48.03 -3.13 -4.80
N ASP A 832 47.46 -4.33 -4.98
CA ASP A 832 47.55 -5.10 -6.22
C ASP A 832 46.80 -4.44 -7.41
N ALA A 833 45.84 -3.56 -7.13
CA ALA A 833 45.08 -2.80 -8.11
C ALA A 833 45.67 -1.40 -8.38
N LEU A 834 46.59 -0.90 -7.54
CA LEU A 834 47.28 0.39 -7.71
C LEU A 834 48.19 0.31 -8.95
N GLY A 835 47.71 0.85 -10.07
CA GLY A 835 48.37 0.75 -11.38
C GLY A 835 47.44 0.30 -12.51
N SER A 836 46.23 -0.15 -12.18
CA SER A 836 45.18 -0.41 -13.16
C SER A 836 44.85 0.87 -13.92
N SER A 837 44.94 0.84 -15.26
CA SER A 837 44.75 2.04 -16.10
C SER A 837 43.35 2.67 -16.00
N ASN A 838 42.35 1.90 -15.57
CA ASN A 838 40.97 2.35 -15.42
C ASN A 838 40.63 2.82 -14.00
N LEU A 839 41.53 2.70 -13.01
CA LEU A 839 41.27 3.03 -11.61
C LEU A 839 41.88 4.38 -11.22
N SER A 840 41.08 5.23 -10.57
CA SER A 840 41.53 6.49 -9.97
C SER A 840 41.01 6.61 -8.54
N ILE A 841 41.89 7.03 -7.63
CA ILE A 841 41.57 7.14 -6.19
C ILE A 841 41.91 8.55 -5.72
N ASP A 842 40.90 9.24 -5.18
CA ASP A 842 41.03 10.53 -4.52
C ASP A 842 40.67 10.37 -3.03
N ILE A 843 41.64 10.60 -2.15
CA ILE A 843 41.46 10.54 -0.70
C ILE A 843 41.24 11.95 -0.17
N HIS A 844 40.12 12.16 0.51
CA HIS A 844 39.73 13.42 1.13
C HIS A 844 39.96 13.33 2.64
N ILE A 845 41.03 13.95 3.13
CA ILE A 845 41.37 13.97 4.56
C ILE A 845 40.53 15.06 5.24
N THR A 846 39.69 14.62 6.17
CA THR A 846 38.71 15.49 6.86
C THR A 846 39.19 16.01 8.23
N SER A 847 40.29 15.48 8.76
CA SER A 847 40.96 16.00 9.96
C SER A 847 42.02 17.04 9.60
N TYR A 848 42.35 17.92 10.55
CA TYR A 848 43.56 18.73 10.43
C TYR A 848 44.79 17.81 10.31
N PRO A 849 45.68 18.02 9.33
CA PRO A 849 46.91 17.25 9.24
C PRO A 849 47.68 17.40 10.55
N ARG A 850 48.02 16.29 11.22
CA ARG A 850 49.13 16.32 12.17
C ARG A 850 50.39 16.52 11.33
N GLU A 851 51.25 17.45 11.71
CA GLU A 851 52.55 17.65 11.05
C GLU A 851 53.31 16.31 11.03
N GLY A 852 53.45 15.75 9.83
CA GLY A 852 54.00 14.43 9.57
C GLY A 852 53.64 14.03 8.15
N SER A 853 54.62 14.00 7.24
CA SER A 853 54.42 13.56 5.86
C SER A 853 54.23 12.04 5.85
N SER A 854 52.98 11.59 5.93
CA SER A 854 52.63 10.23 5.51
C SER A 854 53.12 10.03 4.07
N ASP A 855 53.91 8.99 3.83
CA ASP A 855 54.40 8.65 2.49
C ASP A 855 53.26 8.01 1.69
N TRP A 856 52.60 8.81 0.85
CA TRP A 856 51.46 8.37 0.05
C TRP A 856 51.92 7.78 -1.28
N PRO A 857 51.31 6.68 -1.76
CA PRO A 857 51.58 6.17 -3.11
C PRO A 857 51.34 7.24 -4.17
N SER A 858 52.26 7.37 -5.13
CA SER A 858 52.20 8.40 -6.18
C SER A 858 50.99 8.29 -7.11
N GLN A 859 50.34 7.12 -7.11
CA GLN A 859 49.14 6.81 -7.88
C GLN A 859 47.84 7.34 -7.25
N VAL A 860 47.89 7.92 -6.04
CA VAL A 860 46.72 8.38 -5.29
C VAL A 860 46.72 9.89 -5.13
N ASN A 861 45.56 10.52 -5.35
CA ASN A 861 45.41 11.97 -5.18
C ASN A 861 44.95 12.30 -3.76
N ILE A 862 45.68 13.15 -3.05
CA ILE A 862 45.31 13.60 -1.71
C ILE A 862 44.65 14.98 -1.79
N ARG A 863 43.49 15.11 -1.16
CA ARG A 863 42.70 16.34 -1.07
C ARG A 863 42.38 16.64 0.39
N SER A 864 42.30 17.92 0.73
CA SER A 864 41.86 18.37 2.04
C SER A 864 40.38 18.75 2.01
N GLY A 865 39.63 18.35 3.04
CA GLY A 865 38.23 18.71 3.21
C GLY A 865 37.25 17.56 2.99
N ARG A 866 35.96 17.91 2.85
CA ARG A 866 34.87 16.94 2.63
C ARG A 866 34.64 16.74 1.13
N ILE A 867 34.11 15.57 0.77
CA ILE A 867 33.68 15.26 -0.61
C ILE A 867 32.57 16.24 -1.03
N ASP A 868 32.80 16.96 -2.11
CA ASP A 868 31.79 17.74 -2.82
C ASP A 868 31.10 16.84 -3.86
N ALA A 869 30.14 16.03 -3.38
CA ALA A 869 29.43 15.06 -4.21
C ALA A 869 28.79 15.69 -5.47
N PRO A 870 28.12 16.86 -5.39
CA PRO A 870 27.54 17.50 -6.57
C PRO A 870 28.55 17.77 -7.70
N SER A 871 29.69 18.39 -7.41
CA SER A 871 30.68 18.74 -8.45
C SER A 871 31.36 17.51 -9.04
N ILE A 872 31.64 16.50 -8.22
CA ILE A 872 32.22 15.23 -8.66
C ILE A 872 31.27 14.49 -9.60
N ILE A 873 29.98 14.40 -9.26
CA ILE A 873 28.99 13.71 -10.09
C ILE A 873 28.81 14.46 -11.42
N ALA A 874 28.63 15.79 -11.38
CA ALA A 874 28.46 16.61 -12.58
C ALA A 874 29.66 16.46 -13.53
N SER A 875 30.88 16.66 -13.02
CA SER A 875 32.10 16.54 -13.84
C SER A 875 32.37 15.12 -14.35
N THR A 876 31.94 14.09 -13.61
CA THR A 876 32.06 12.70 -14.07
C THR A 876 31.06 12.40 -15.18
N SER A 877 29.83 12.90 -15.07
CA SER A 877 28.82 12.74 -16.11
C SER A 877 29.15 13.51 -17.39
N GLU A 878 29.71 14.72 -17.28
CA GLU A 878 30.16 15.48 -18.45
C GLU A 878 31.24 14.71 -19.22
N LYS A 879 32.22 14.15 -18.50
CA LYS A 879 33.29 13.32 -19.07
C LYS A 879 32.79 11.99 -19.64
N ALA A 880 31.67 11.47 -19.16
CA ALA A 880 31.10 10.22 -19.66
C ALA A 880 30.43 10.39 -21.03
N HIS A 881 30.17 11.61 -21.52
CA HIS A 881 29.65 11.87 -22.88
C HIS A 881 28.43 11.01 -23.31
N GLY A 882 27.50 10.70 -22.39
CA GLY A 882 26.31 9.88 -22.66
C GLY A 882 26.51 8.35 -22.55
N GLU A 883 27.67 7.91 -22.10
CA GLU A 883 27.93 6.55 -21.62
C GLU A 883 27.18 6.25 -20.31
N SER A 884 27.06 4.98 -19.95
CA SER A 884 26.39 4.63 -18.68
C SER A 884 27.26 4.96 -17.47
N LEU A 885 26.67 5.59 -16.46
CA LEU A 885 27.33 6.01 -15.22
C LEU A 885 26.59 5.47 -13.99
N ALA A 886 27.28 4.67 -13.19
CA ALA A 886 26.83 4.27 -11.86
C ALA A 886 27.43 5.19 -10.79
N VAL A 887 26.56 5.86 -10.02
CA VAL A 887 26.94 6.67 -8.86
C VAL A 887 26.61 5.89 -7.59
N VAL A 888 27.64 5.47 -6.87
CA VAL A 888 27.50 4.66 -5.64
C VAL A 888 27.87 5.51 -4.43
N ALA A 889 26.94 5.67 -3.48
CA ALA A 889 27.18 6.41 -2.26
C ALA A 889 27.09 5.51 -1.02
N CYS A 890 28.14 5.51 -0.19
CA CYS A 890 28.16 4.81 1.10
C CYS A 890 28.90 5.63 2.16
N GLY A 891 28.19 6.25 3.10
CA GLY A 891 28.81 7.06 4.13
C GLY A 891 27.83 7.97 4.87
N PRO A 892 28.28 9.14 5.37
CA PRO A 892 27.43 10.05 6.13
C PRO A 892 26.16 10.46 5.35
N ALA A 893 25.03 10.51 6.05
CA ALA A 893 23.72 10.83 5.48
C ALA A 893 23.70 12.11 4.62
N GLN A 894 24.47 13.13 5.01
CA GLN A 894 24.59 14.38 4.23
C GLN A 894 25.20 14.18 2.85
N MET A 895 26.22 13.32 2.74
CA MET A 895 26.91 13.01 1.48
C MET A 895 25.99 12.19 0.56
N ALA A 896 25.34 11.16 1.11
CA ALA A 896 24.40 10.33 0.35
C ALA A 896 23.22 11.15 -0.17
N ASP A 897 22.60 11.99 0.68
CA ASP A 897 21.52 12.88 0.26
C ASP A 897 21.94 13.89 -0.81
N ALA A 898 23.16 14.44 -0.71
CA ALA A 898 23.71 15.34 -1.74
C ALA A 898 23.93 14.62 -3.08
N ALA A 899 24.46 13.39 -3.04
CA ALA A 899 24.63 12.56 -4.23
C ALA A 899 23.28 12.22 -4.88
N ARG A 900 22.32 11.71 -4.09
CA ARG A 900 20.95 11.41 -4.52
C ARG A 900 20.29 12.62 -5.18
N LYS A 901 20.34 13.79 -4.53
CA LYS A 901 19.77 15.04 -5.06
C LYS A 901 20.38 15.41 -6.41
N THR A 902 21.70 15.28 -6.53
CA THR A 902 22.42 15.63 -7.77
C THR A 902 21.99 14.73 -8.91
N VAL A 903 21.98 13.41 -8.70
CA VAL A 903 21.54 12.46 -9.74
C VAL A 903 20.08 12.70 -10.10
N ALA A 904 19.19 12.92 -9.13
CA ALA A 904 17.78 13.24 -9.41
C ALA A 904 17.63 14.50 -10.27
N GLY A 905 18.38 15.57 -9.97
CA GLY A 905 18.38 16.81 -10.75
C GLY A 905 18.91 16.63 -12.18
N MET A 906 19.90 15.76 -12.37
CA MET A 906 20.42 15.43 -13.69
C MET A 906 19.44 14.61 -14.52
N LEU A 907 18.75 13.66 -13.90
CA LEU A 907 17.69 12.89 -14.55
C LEU A 907 16.53 13.82 -14.95
N SER A 908 16.16 14.80 -14.11
CA SER A 908 15.11 15.75 -14.44
C SER A 908 15.52 16.76 -15.52
N SER A 909 16.82 17.03 -15.71
CA SER A 909 17.33 17.85 -16.81
C SER A 909 17.51 17.08 -18.13
N GLY A 910 17.09 15.80 -18.18
CA GLY A 910 17.14 14.97 -19.39
C GLY A 910 18.43 14.17 -19.58
N THR A 911 19.31 14.12 -18.57
CA THR A 911 20.49 13.25 -18.61
C THR A 911 20.04 11.79 -18.53
N THR A 912 20.34 10.99 -19.56
CA THR A 912 19.99 9.56 -19.61
C THR A 912 21.17 8.67 -19.18
N ARG A 913 20.89 7.43 -18.77
CA ARG A 913 21.89 6.38 -18.42
C ARG A 913 22.76 6.66 -17.18
N VAL A 914 22.27 7.49 -16.25
CA VAL A 914 22.88 7.68 -14.93
C VAL A 914 22.02 6.96 -13.89
N GLU A 915 22.63 6.12 -13.05
CA GLU A 915 21.94 5.37 -12.00
C GLU A 915 22.56 5.65 -10.63
N TYR A 916 21.71 5.77 -9.60
CA TYR A 916 22.13 6.04 -8.23
C TYR A 916 21.93 4.79 -7.36
N PHE A 917 22.99 4.39 -6.68
CA PHE A 917 23.03 3.27 -5.73
C PHE A 917 23.42 3.81 -4.35
N GLU A 918 22.60 3.54 -3.35
CA GLU A 918 22.90 3.89 -1.96
C GLU A 918 23.07 2.63 -1.13
N GLU A 919 24.27 2.45 -0.60
CA GLU A 919 24.56 1.42 0.37
C GLU A 919 24.63 2.10 1.74
N SER A 920 23.60 1.93 2.56
CA SER A 920 23.61 2.47 3.91
C SER A 920 22.97 1.50 4.89
N PHE A 921 23.56 1.46 6.08
CA PHE A 921 22.98 0.72 7.18
C PHE A 921 22.60 1.68 8.29
N GLN A 922 21.29 1.92 8.41
CA GLN A 922 20.70 2.81 9.41
C GLN A 922 20.06 1.98 10.52
N TRP A 923 20.88 1.41 11.41
CA TRP A 923 20.38 0.70 12.59
C TRP A 923 19.87 1.69 13.65
#